data_AF-A0A6B1HP36-F1
#
_entry.id   AF-A0A6B1HP36-F1
#
_cell.length_a   1.000
_cell.length_b   1.000
_cell.length_c   1.000
_cell.angle_alpha   90.00
_cell.angle_beta   90.00
_cell.angle_gamma   90.00
#
_symmetry.space_group_name_H-M   'P 1'
#
loop_
_entity.id
_entity.type
_entity.pdbx_description
1 polymer ?
#
loop_
_entity_poly.entity_id
_entity_poly.type
_entity_poly.pdbx_seq_one_letter_code
_entity_poly.pdbx_strand_id
1 'polypeptide(L)'
;MAAVLGKEVGEHGVGFGEAVLEGQIVDFHELAALHQAVHDRRHFRVHPDVHEAEPEVVRRQRHPVGPLDARAQVDRGDAAVFAQAPGFGQVRQHVAHVGGQRQRMFPIEELPRIPDGNPRGATVLADALVGLDDDRIVRQAFRHRRQVAIIEVGALGEGRDAKLARRLRGLVPRRRPVVVPRLDRDRDQRPERSTGERSVRPGHRVSRPTTRQNPCSINGDSPPRTPCPTTTHHGGWFVLASTSLRPPGLPLTMGLQPAADCLRNTPMRTILTATAFAILATRVAGASEDPPSAPCNGLGDIRLPDVEITTVESVDSPVEHCKLTGTIGREIGFSVWLPAEWNGAFIMGGGGGFVGSIQNQAMGLGVLQRGYATAGTDTGHRNQGIDGSWALNNPERLVNYGHLAVHRVTAVSKHITERHYGAMPQRSYFAGCSNGGRQALMSAQRYPGDFDVVLAGAPAHDFAGVAAAFLNVTRHMYPSMEDLAAPLLSAEDRQSLANAVLARCDAQDGIEDGILNDPRDCDFDPDSLDMAPEKVAAIRAVYGGPTAPDGQIHVGWPFGGEDAPGGWGGWLAGPGQQAPNFPPSLAFGFGVEVMRHMVEHDPDWRYERFDFSGFRHRFRTAAAALSATDPNLDAFREKGGKLLIYHGWSDAALSALASIEYVDAVYARDESARDDVRLFLMPGVLHCAGGPGPWMVDLIEAAEQWDETGIAPDMLVAGFAEGGGTRPLCAYPHRAAYIGGDGRDTSRFECR
;
A
#
# COMPACT_ATOMS: atom_id res chain seq x y z
N MET A 1 1.56 -5.79 65.74
CA MET A 1 2.36 -6.03 66.98
C MET A 1 3.54 -6.94 66.63
N ALA A 2 4.53 -7.09 67.53
CA ALA A 2 5.61 -8.08 67.40
C ALA A 2 5.05 -9.52 67.27
N ALA A 3 5.62 -10.51 66.57
CA ALA A 3 6.99 -10.86 66.14
C ALA A 3 7.75 -11.88 67.04
N VAL A 4 8.70 -12.60 66.41
CA VAL A 4 9.77 -13.49 66.96
C VAL A 4 9.43 -14.98 67.20
N LEU A 5 10.44 -15.85 66.98
CA LEU A 5 10.57 -17.33 67.18
C LEU A 5 9.88 -18.23 66.12
N GLY A 6 10.52 -19.24 65.48
CA GLY A 6 11.89 -19.80 65.55
C GLY A 6 11.97 -21.17 66.26
N LYS A 7 12.90 -22.10 66.00
CA LYS A 7 14.01 -22.27 64.99
C LYS A 7 14.68 -23.65 65.23
N GLU A 8 15.14 -24.40 64.21
CA GLU A 8 16.25 -25.44 64.21
C GLU A 8 16.17 -26.36 62.95
N VAL A 9 17.20 -27.16 62.56
CA VAL A 9 18.58 -26.86 62.10
C VAL A 9 19.23 -28.11 61.43
N GLY A 10 20.19 -27.90 60.51
CA GLY A 10 21.06 -28.91 59.88
C GLY A 10 21.37 -28.53 58.42
N GLU A 11 22.56 -28.14 57.95
CA GLU A 11 23.97 -28.59 58.12
C GLU A 11 24.31 -29.87 57.32
N HIS A 12 25.37 -29.95 56.48
CA HIS A 12 26.50 -29.04 56.18
C HIS A 12 26.91 -29.05 54.67
N GLY A 13 27.72 -28.05 54.27
CA GLY A 13 28.75 -28.19 53.22
C GLY A 13 28.49 -27.53 51.84
N VAL A 14 29.35 -26.69 51.24
CA VAL A 14 30.22 -25.52 51.62
C VAL A 14 31.19 -25.27 50.44
N GLY A 15 31.37 -24.01 49.99
CA GLY A 15 32.27 -23.63 48.88
C GLY A 15 31.61 -22.69 47.86
N PHE A 16 31.25 -21.43 48.12
CA PHE A 16 31.92 -20.24 48.71
C PHE A 16 32.75 -19.38 47.72
N GLY A 17 32.55 -18.05 47.78
CA GLY A 17 33.03 -17.04 46.82
C GLY A 17 31.88 -16.19 46.24
N GLU A 18 31.11 -15.40 47.00
CA GLU A 18 31.45 -14.11 47.66
C GLU A 18 31.79 -12.94 46.68
N ALA A 19 31.25 -11.71 46.82
CA ALA A 19 30.23 -11.20 47.77
C ALA A 19 29.61 -9.84 47.36
N VAL A 20 28.53 -9.44 48.07
CA VAL A 20 27.96 -8.08 48.28
C VAL A 20 27.39 -7.35 47.03
N LEU A 21 26.08 -7.04 46.91
CA LEU A 21 25.10 -6.29 47.75
C LEU A 21 25.23 -4.76 47.73
N GLU A 22 24.31 -4.10 47.03
CA GLU A 22 23.49 -3.01 47.59
C GLU A 22 22.23 -2.83 46.72
N GLY A 23 21.17 -2.23 47.27
CA GLY A 23 19.92 -2.00 46.54
C GLY A 23 19.00 -1.02 47.29
N GLN A 24 18.05 -0.40 46.58
CA GLN A 24 17.09 0.52 47.18
C GLN A 24 15.66 0.23 46.72
N ILE A 25 14.75 0.36 47.67
CA ILE A 25 13.30 0.43 47.47
C ILE A 25 12.95 1.90 47.18
N VAL A 26 12.09 2.17 46.21
CA VAL A 26 11.63 3.54 45.90
C VAL A 26 10.46 3.89 46.83
N ASP A 27 10.58 5.03 47.53
CA ASP A 27 9.53 5.56 48.41
C ASP A 27 8.50 6.38 47.61
N PHE A 28 7.23 6.31 48.00
CA PHE A 28 6.09 6.73 47.18
C PHE A 28 5.69 8.22 47.36
N HIS A 29 6.53 9.02 48.02
CA HIS A 29 6.13 10.35 48.52
C HIS A 29 6.68 11.58 47.77
N GLU A 30 7.70 11.47 46.91
CA GLU A 30 8.31 12.66 46.25
C GLU A 30 7.60 13.12 44.95
N LEU A 31 6.74 12.30 44.35
CA LEU A 31 6.02 12.65 43.11
C LEU A 31 4.94 13.74 43.28
N ALA A 32 4.55 14.08 44.51
CA ALA A 32 3.54 15.10 44.80
C ALA A 32 4.06 16.55 44.75
N ALA A 33 5.38 16.77 44.77
CA ALA A 33 5.96 18.09 45.00
C ALA A 33 6.02 19.00 43.75
N LEU A 34 6.06 18.43 42.53
CA LEU A 34 6.36 19.18 41.32
C LEU A 34 5.15 19.93 40.71
N HIS A 35 3.92 19.53 41.07
CA HIS A 35 2.70 20.06 40.45
C HIS A 35 2.28 21.46 40.99
N GLN A 36 2.82 21.88 42.14
CA GLN A 36 2.37 23.07 42.86
C GLN A 36 3.10 24.39 42.46
N ALA A 37 4.03 24.36 41.52
CA ALA A 37 4.99 25.45 41.27
C ALA A 37 4.62 26.46 40.17
N VAL A 38 3.60 26.19 39.33
CA VAL A 38 3.27 27.01 38.15
C VAL A 38 2.14 28.03 38.43
N HIS A 39 1.39 27.86 39.53
CA HIS A 39 0.10 28.52 39.75
C HIS A 39 0.08 29.71 40.75
N ASP A 40 1.07 30.61 40.78
CA ASP A 40 0.84 32.00 41.26
C ASP A 40 1.91 33.04 40.78
N ARG A 41 1.63 33.78 39.68
CA ARG A 41 2.07 35.18 39.49
C ARG A 41 1.09 36.02 38.63
N ARG A 42 0.11 36.59 39.33
CA ARG A 42 -0.50 37.95 39.21
C ARG A 42 0.30 38.96 38.37
N HIS A 43 -0.28 40.02 37.78
CA HIS A 43 -1.65 40.50 37.50
C HIS A 43 -1.49 41.79 36.65
N PHE A 44 -2.48 42.16 35.83
CA PHE A 44 -2.84 43.58 35.63
C PHE A 44 -4.33 43.72 35.29
N ARG A 45 -4.96 44.83 35.69
CA ARG A 45 -6.40 45.06 35.60
C ARG A 45 -6.68 46.57 35.49
N VAL A 46 -7.56 47.00 34.59
CA VAL A 46 -8.12 48.36 34.53
C VAL A 46 -9.63 48.22 34.24
N HIS A 47 -10.43 49.18 34.73
CA HIS A 47 -11.90 49.21 34.70
C HIS A 47 -12.44 50.13 33.55
N PRO A 48 -13.75 50.35 33.35
CA PRO A 48 -14.33 50.46 32.00
C PRO A 48 -15.11 51.79 31.76
N ASP A 49 -16.16 51.71 30.93
CA ASP A 49 -17.27 52.66 30.72
C ASP A 49 -17.06 53.83 29.73
N VAL A 50 -18.00 53.96 28.76
CA VAL A 50 -18.78 55.16 28.38
C VAL A 50 -19.72 54.83 27.18
N HIS A 51 -20.75 55.66 26.95
CA HIS A 51 -22.00 55.37 26.24
C HIS A 51 -22.04 55.49 24.69
N GLU A 52 -23.09 54.84 24.16
CA GLU A 52 -23.93 55.08 22.96
C GLU A 52 -23.74 56.35 22.09
N ALA A 53 -23.87 56.17 20.76
CA ALA A 53 -24.57 57.11 19.87
C ALA A 53 -25.02 56.45 18.54
N GLU A 54 -26.23 56.80 18.09
CA GLU A 54 -26.86 56.53 16.77
C GLU A 54 -27.61 57.83 16.37
N PRO A 55 -28.19 57.99 15.16
CA PRO A 55 -27.85 57.47 13.82
C PRO A 55 -27.80 58.62 12.76
N GLU A 56 -27.63 58.32 11.46
CA GLU A 56 -28.25 59.17 10.42
C GLU A 56 -28.62 58.40 9.13
N VAL A 57 -29.56 58.93 8.34
CA VAL A 57 -30.20 58.26 7.20
C VAL A 57 -30.24 59.17 5.98
N VAL A 58 -29.73 58.72 4.83
CA VAL A 58 -29.93 59.37 3.53
C VAL A 58 -30.47 58.38 2.48
N ARG A 59 -31.58 58.74 1.84
CA ARG A 59 -32.21 58.00 0.72
C ARG A 59 -31.67 58.45 -0.63
N ARG A 60 -31.70 57.53 -1.61
CA ARG A 60 -31.88 57.67 -3.10
C ARG A 60 -30.96 56.66 -3.83
N GLN A 61 -31.26 56.14 -5.02
CA GLN A 61 -32.52 56.00 -5.78
C GLN A 61 -32.34 54.78 -6.71
N ARG A 62 -33.40 54.03 -7.04
CA ARG A 62 -33.37 52.96 -8.08
C ARG A 62 -34.01 53.46 -9.37
N HIS A 63 -33.49 53.04 -10.52
CA HIS A 63 -34.29 52.69 -11.70
C HIS A 63 -33.61 51.54 -12.50
N PRO A 64 -34.34 50.74 -13.30
CA PRO A 64 -33.88 49.43 -13.77
C PRO A 64 -33.77 49.29 -15.30
N VAL A 65 -33.12 48.20 -15.74
CA VAL A 65 -33.34 47.53 -17.04
C VAL A 65 -33.43 46.02 -16.77
N GLY A 66 -34.29 45.31 -17.50
CA GLY A 66 -34.58 43.88 -17.28
C GLY A 66 -33.87 42.92 -18.26
N PRO A 67 -34.02 41.59 -18.06
CA PRO A 67 -33.44 40.56 -18.92
C PRO A 67 -34.29 40.29 -20.17
N LEU A 68 -33.67 39.70 -21.19
CA LEU A 68 -34.33 39.09 -22.36
C LEU A 68 -34.35 37.56 -22.24
N ASP A 69 -35.43 36.94 -22.72
CA ASP A 69 -35.58 35.50 -22.87
C ASP A 69 -34.83 34.98 -24.10
N ALA A 70 -34.24 33.78 -23.98
CA ALA A 70 -33.94 32.90 -25.10
C ALA A 70 -33.96 31.43 -24.62
N ARG A 71 -34.45 30.51 -25.46
CA ARG A 71 -34.72 29.10 -25.10
C ARG A 71 -34.00 28.12 -26.02
N ALA A 72 -33.83 26.91 -25.50
CA ALA A 72 -33.59 25.66 -26.22
C ALA A 72 -32.19 25.51 -26.87
N GLN A 73 -31.71 24.30 -27.18
CA GLN A 73 -32.26 22.97 -26.90
C GLN A 73 -31.13 21.98 -26.58
N VAL A 74 -31.43 20.88 -25.88
CA VAL A 74 -30.47 19.81 -25.59
C VAL A 74 -30.76 18.63 -26.51
N ASP A 75 -29.73 18.16 -27.21
CA ASP A 75 -29.68 16.82 -27.80
C ASP A 75 -28.83 15.90 -26.93
N ARG A 76 -29.13 14.59 -26.97
CA ARG A 76 -28.37 13.55 -26.24
C ARG A 76 -27.87 12.49 -27.22
N GLY A 77 -26.56 12.27 -27.23
CA GLY A 77 -25.93 11.08 -27.82
C GLY A 77 -25.48 10.13 -26.71
N ASP A 78 -25.57 8.82 -26.96
CA ASP A 78 -25.42 7.79 -25.94
C ASP A 78 -23.97 7.65 -25.40
N ALA A 79 -23.85 7.32 -24.11
CA ALA A 79 -22.60 6.93 -23.47
C ALA A 79 -22.67 5.46 -23.06
N ALA A 80 -21.70 4.64 -23.50
CA ALA A 80 -21.61 3.23 -23.13
C ALA A 80 -21.04 3.07 -21.72
N VAL A 81 -21.70 2.23 -20.91
CA VAL A 81 -21.30 1.95 -19.52
C VAL A 81 -20.50 0.64 -19.47
N PHE A 82 -19.23 0.71 -19.05
CA PHE A 82 -18.48 -0.48 -18.65
C PHE A 82 -18.91 -0.95 -17.25
N ALA A 83 -19.07 -2.26 -17.09
CA ALA A 83 -19.66 -2.86 -15.91
C ALA A 83 -18.69 -2.90 -14.71
N GLN A 84 -19.20 -2.54 -13.53
CA GLN A 84 -18.59 -2.89 -12.25
C GLN A 84 -19.23 -4.18 -11.71
N ALA A 85 -18.41 -5.14 -11.28
CA ALA A 85 -18.87 -6.25 -10.44
C ALA A 85 -19.03 -5.77 -8.98
N PRO A 86 -19.96 -6.33 -8.18
CA PRO A 86 -20.59 -5.55 -7.10
C PRO A 86 -20.02 -5.82 -5.69
N GLY A 87 -20.11 -4.81 -4.82
CA GLY A 87 -19.66 -4.94 -3.42
C GLY A 87 -20.21 -3.95 -2.38
N PHE A 88 -21.13 -3.03 -2.71
CA PHE A 88 -21.68 -2.06 -1.74
C PHE A 88 -23.19 -1.84 -1.87
N GLY A 89 -23.90 -1.87 -0.73
CA GLY A 89 -25.33 -1.61 -0.63
C GLY A 89 -25.67 -0.11 -0.58
N GLN A 90 -26.78 0.29 -1.20
CA GLN A 90 -27.21 1.69 -1.23
C GLN A 90 -27.89 2.13 0.09
N VAL A 91 -27.27 3.06 0.82
CA VAL A 91 -27.96 3.86 1.84
C VAL A 91 -28.70 5.01 1.16
N ARG A 92 -30.04 4.99 1.20
CA ARG A 92 -30.88 6.08 0.70
C ARG A 92 -30.92 7.24 1.70
N GLN A 93 -30.19 8.32 1.43
CA GLN A 93 -30.40 9.58 2.15
C GLN A 93 -31.68 10.30 1.66
N HIS A 94 -32.55 10.71 2.60
CA HIS A 94 -33.62 11.66 2.32
C HIS A 94 -33.07 13.09 2.39
N VAL A 95 -33.21 13.85 1.29
CA VAL A 95 -32.83 15.27 1.27
C VAL A 95 -33.95 16.12 1.86
N ALA A 96 -33.76 16.58 3.10
CA ALA A 96 -34.55 17.66 3.66
C ALA A 96 -34.00 19.03 3.19
N HIS A 97 -34.86 19.89 2.65
CA HIS A 97 -34.48 21.25 2.24
C HIS A 97 -34.51 22.21 3.43
N VAL A 98 -33.37 22.83 3.76
CA VAL A 98 -33.29 24.04 4.59
C VAL A 98 -32.32 25.03 3.93
N GLY A 99 -32.66 26.33 3.98
CA GLY A 99 -32.03 27.37 3.17
C GLY A 99 -30.55 27.63 3.49
N GLY A 100 -29.74 27.83 2.44
CA GLY A 100 -28.34 28.23 2.58
C GLY A 100 -28.13 29.74 2.67
N GLN A 101 -26.98 30.16 3.20
CA GLN A 101 -26.43 31.50 2.99
C GLN A 101 -25.09 31.42 2.27
N ARG A 102 -24.91 32.26 1.25
CA ARG A 102 -23.59 32.52 0.65
C ARG A 102 -23.01 33.77 1.28
N GLN A 103 -21.90 33.65 2.01
CA GLN A 103 -21.05 34.82 2.28
C GLN A 103 -20.28 35.20 1.01
N ARG A 104 -19.95 36.48 0.86
CA ARG A 104 -19.25 37.03 -0.32
C ARG A 104 -17.78 37.25 0.02
N MET A 105 -16.93 36.89 -0.93
CA MET A 105 -15.50 37.23 -0.92
C MET A 105 -15.33 38.74 -1.19
N PHE A 106 -14.48 39.41 -0.44
CA PHE A 106 -14.04 40.79 -0.69
C PHE A 106 -12.63 40.80 -1.30
N PRO A 107 -12.32 41.71 -2.24
CA PRO A 107 -10.94 41.94 -2.66
C PRO A 107 -10.17 42.71 -1.59
N ILE A 108 -8.85 42.55 -1.57
CA ILE A 108 -7.92 43.33 -0.73
C ILE A 108 -6.99 44.11 -1.67
N GLU A 109 -6.97 45.43 -1.52
CA GLU A 109 -6.04 46.34 -2.21
C GLU A 109 -4.74 46.52 -1.40
N GLU A 110 -3.74 47.16 -2.01
CA GLU A 110 -2.34 47.16 -1.56
C GLU A 110 -1.99 48.13 -0.39
N LEU A 111 -0.70 48.10 0.00
CA LEU A 111 0.10 49.09 0.76
C LEU A 111 0.22 48.90 2.29
N PRO A 112 1.33 49.34 2.94
CA PRO A 112 2.65 49.76 2.43
C PRO A 112 3.86 48.99 3.05
N ARG A 113 5.10 49.39 2.72
CA ARG A 113 6.37 48.95 3.36
C ARG A 113 6.91 49.98 4.39
N ILE A 114 8.07 49.68 5.01
CA ILE A 114 9.01 50.53 5.80
C ILE A 114 8.75 50.50 7.33
N PRO A 115 9.77 50.48 8.24
CA PRO A 115 11.22 50.25 8.12
C PRO A 115 11.78 49.07 8.96
N ASP A 116 13.09 48.81 8.88
CA ASP A 116 13.83 47.87 9.74
C ASP A 116 14.16 48.40 11.15
N GLY A 117 14.22 47.48 12.13
CA GLY A 117 15.29 47.48 13.15
C GLY A 117 14.98 47.83 14.61
N ASN A 118 14.76 46.82 15.47
CA ASN A 118 15.39 46.64 16.80
C ASN A 118 15.02 45.26 17.39
N PRO A 119 15.96 44.36 17.80
CA PRO A 119 15.61 42.96 18.06
C PRO A 119 15.30 42.61 19.52
N ARG A 120 14.10 42.06 19.77
CA ARG A 120 13.77 41.20 20.94
C ARG A 120 12.70 40.17 20.55
N GLY A 121 13.08 38.90 20.42
CA GLY A 121 12.15 37.80 20.13
C GLY A 121 12.76 36.72 19.25
N ALA A 122 13.47 35.76 19.85
CA ALA A 122 13.97 34.56 19.19
C ALA A 122 14.01 33.39 20.20
N THR A 123 14.06 32.15 19.70
CA THR A 123 14.13 30.87 20.44
C THR A 123 12.79 30.22 20.82
N VAL A 124 12.08 29.67 19.82
CA VAL A 124 11.20 28.48 19.96
C VAL A 124 11.29 27.64 18.68
N LEU A 125 12.35 26.84 18.50
CA LEU A 125 12.47 25.85 17.41
C LEU A 125 13.66 24.88 17.62
N ALA A 126 13.68 24.14 18.73
CA ALA A 126 14.75 23.18 19.04
C ALA A 126 14.37 22.06 20.03
N ASP A 127 13.13 21.52 19.99
CA ASP A 127 12.65 20.47 20.92
C ASP A 127 11.73 19.42 20.24
N ALA A 128 11.96 19.11 18.96
CA ALA A 128 11.08 18.22 18.16
C ALA A 128 11.80 17.06 17.45
N LEU A 129 13.10 16.82 17.72
CA LEU A 129 13.92 15.82 17.02
C LEU A 129 14.99 15.15 17.92
N VAL A 130 14.60 14.60 19.07
CA VAL A 130 15.29 13.44 19.67
C VAL A 130 14.25 12.53 20.32
N GLY A 131 14.19 11.27 19.87
CA GLY A 131 13.49 10.18 20.53
C GLY A 131 14.42 8.98 20.56
N LEU A 132 15.31 8.94 21.56
CA LEU A 132 16.30 7.88 21.77
C LEU A 132 16.40 7.59 23.27
N ASP A 133 15.59 6.64 23.74
CA ASP A 133 15.78 6.00 25.03
C ASP A 133 16.81 4.86 24.89
N ASP A 134 18.03 5.08 25.38
CA ASP A 134 18.95 4.00 25.78
C ASP A 134 19.85 4.49 26.94
N ASP A 135 19.37 4.31 28.16
CA ASP A 135 19.97 4.88 29.39
C ASP A 135 21.21 4.10 29.86
N ARG A 136 22.26 4.10 29.02
CA ARG A 136 23.55 3.47 29.38
C ARG A 136 24.81 4.17 28.89
N ILE A 137 24.70 5.18 28.03
CA ILE A 137 25.80 6.04 27.55
C ILE A 137 25.22 7.48 27.47
N VAL A 138 25.47 8.43 28.38
CA VAL A 138 26.78 9.00 28.76
C VAL A 138 26.80 9.48 30.22
N ARG A 139 27.60 8.85 31.10
CA ARG A 139 28.01 9.43 32.40
C ARG A 139 29.48 9.88 32.45
N GLN A 140 30.08 10.24 31.30
CA GLN A 140 31.54 10.50 31.22
C GLN A 140 31.97 11.74 30.42
N ALA A 141 31.07 12.71 30.16
CA ALA A 141 31.35 13.89 29.31
C ALA A 141 31.21 15.26 30.00
N PHE A 142 31.55 15.39 31.28
CA PHE A 142 31.49 16.67 32.02
C PHE A 142 32.85 17.15 32.56
N ARG A 143 33.80 17.50 31.69
CA ARG A 143 34.94 18.37 32.03
C ARG A 143 35.26 19.41 30.94
N HIS A 144 35.25 20.68 31.36
CA HIS A 144 35.70 21.90 30.70
C HIS A 144 34.90 22.48 29.50
N ARG A 145 34.24 23.60 29.78
CA ARG A 145 33.67 24.57 28.81
C ARG A 145 34.75 25.41 28.14
N ARG A 146 34.52 25.81 26.87
CA ARG A 146 34.69 27.16 26.27
C ARG A 146 33.98 27.14 24.90
N GLN A 147 32.96 27.98 24.66
CA GLN A 147 33.06 29.31 24.03
C GLN A 147 33.67 29.29 22.61
N VAL A 148 33.06 29.89 21.58
CA VAL A 148 31.72 30.51 21.43
C VAL A 148 31.36 30.58 19.93
N ALA A 149 30.10 30.83 19.55
CA ALA A 149 29.69 31.00 18.13
C ALA A 149 30.25 32.30 17.49
N ILE A 150 30.14 32.57 16.17
CA ILE A 150 28.97 33.24 15.57
C ILE A 150 29.12 33.37 14.03
N ILE A 151 28.04 33.06 13.30
CA ILE A 151 27.52 33.64 12.02
C ILE A 151 28.38 33.66 10.73
N GLU A 152 27.74 33.26 9.62
CA GLU A 152 28.15 33.51 8.23
C GLU A 152 27.68 34.89 7.71
N VAL A 153 28.41 35.48 6.76
CA VAL A 153 27.92 36.63 5.97
C VAL A 153 28.16 36.35 4.48
N GLY A 154 27.16 36.66 3.65
CA GLY A 154 27.16 36.40 2.20
C GLY A 154 28.13 37.26 1.38
N ALA A 155 28.22 36.92 0.09
CA ALA A 155 29.27 37.41 -0.81
C ALA A 155 29.08 38.86 -1.31
N LEU A 156 30.21 39.58 -1.43
CA LEU A 156 30.35 40.79 -2.25
C LEU A 156 31.77 40.89 -2.80
N GLY A 157 31.90 41.49 -4.00
CA GLY A 157 32.99 42.42 -4.33
C GLY A 157 34.40 41.86 -4.57
N GLU A 158 34.76 41.75 -5.84
CA GLU A 158 36.10 41.83 -6.45
C GLU A 158 37.35 42.16 -5.58
N GLY A 159 38.45 41.47 -5.91
CA GLY A 159 39.70 42.18 -6.20
C GLY A 159 40.87 42.08 -5.20
N ARG A 160 41.86 41.26 -5.59
CA ARG A 160 43.31 41.39 -5.24
C ARG A 160 43.70 41.48 -3.74
N ASP A 161 44.30 40.41 -3.23
CA ASP A 161 45.78 40.44 -3.11
C ASP A 161 46.42 39.03 -3.07
N ALA A 162 47.56 38.89 -3.76
CA ALA A 162 48.23 37.61 -4.03
C ALA A 162 49.25 37.23 -2.94
N LYS A 163 48.85 37.27 -1.65
CA LYS A 163 49.78 37.02 -0.52
C LYS A 163 49.36 36.00 0.54
N LEU A 164 48.10 35.55 0.54
CA LEU A 164 47.62 34.55 1.52
C LEU A 164 47.86 33.08 1.07
N ALA A 165 47.95 32.83 -0.25
CA ALA A 165 48.04 31.50 -0.86
C ALA A 165 49.40 30.76 -0.70
N ARG A 166 50.28 31.17 0.24
CA ARG A 166 51.60 30.56 0.47
C ARG A 166 51.90 30.15 1.93
N ARG A 167 50.92 30.17 2.85
CA ARG A 167 51.12 29.77 4.26
C ARG A 167 50.23 28.65 4.81
N LEU A 168 49.36 28.05 3.99
CA LEU A 168 48.54 26.89 4.38
C LEU A 168 48.94 25.62 3.58
N ARG A 169 50.14 25.10 3.87
CA ARG A 169 50.56 23.74 3.48
C ARG A 169 51.02 22.97 4.71
N GLY A 170 50.20 22.04 5.17
CA GLY A 170 50.43 21.19 6.34
C GLY A 170 49.10 20.82 6.99
N LEU A 171 48.98 19.58 7.49
CA LEU A 171 47.78 18.98 8.10
C LEU A 171 46.64 18.58 7.12
N VAL A 172 46.91 17.58 6.27
CA VAL A 172 45.88 16.68 5.72
C VAL A 172 46.37 15.23 5.88
N PRO A 173 45.67 14.35 6.60
CA PRO A 173 46.00 12.93 6.68
C PRO A 173 45.75 12.22 5.33
N ARG A 174 46.72 11.44 4.85
CA ARG A 174 46.60 10.68 3.59
C ARG A 174 45.89 9.34 3.83
N ARG A 175 44.78 9.07 3.12
CA ARG A 175 44.32 7.69 2.87
C ARG A 175 45.24 7.03 1.83
N ARG A 176 45.41 5.70 1.91
CA ARG A 176 46.14 4.90 0.92
C ARG A 176 45.18 4.44 -0.20
N PRO A 177 45.59 4.42 -1.48
CA PRO A 177 44.83 3.76 -2.53
C PRO A 177 45.06 2.24 -2.52
N VAL A 178 44.04 1.48 -2.93
CA VAL A 178 44.17 0.07 -3.33
C VAL A 178 44.42 0.03 -4.85
N VAL A 179 45.21 -0.93 -5.32
CA VAL A 179 45.61 -1.05 -6.74
C VAL A 179 44.85 -2.21 -7.39
N VAL A 180 44.22 -1.94 -8.54
CA VAL A 180 43.63 -2.95 -9.43
C VAL A 180 44.54 -3.12 -10.65
N PRO A 181 45.06 -4.32 -10.96
CA PRO A 181 45.87 -4.55 -12.15
C PRO A 181 45.00 -4.75 -13.40
N ARG A 182 45.34 -4.06 -14.49
CA ARG A 182 44.94 -4.47 -15.85
C ARG A 182 45.87 -5.59 -16.33
N LEU A 183 45.35 -6.45 -17.22
CA LEU A 183 46.15 -7.36 -18.03
C LEU A 183 45.91 -7.06 -19.51
N ASP A 184 47.00 -6.80 -20.24
CA ASP A 184 46.99 -6.57 -21.68
C ASP A 184 47.11 -7.88 -22.47
N ARG A 185 46.74 -7.83 -23.76
CA ARG A 185 47.02 -8.89 -24.75
C ARG A 185 48.36 -8.59 -25.43
N ASP A 186 49.25 -9.57 -25.57
CA ASP A 186 49.42 -10.27 -26.87
C ASP A 186 50.39 -11.47 -26.87
N ARG A 187 50.12 -12.39 -27.81
CA ARG A 187 50.99 -13.34 -28.56
C ARG A 187 52.01 -14.33 -27.95
N ASP A 188 51.90 -15.55 -28.50
CA ASP A 188 52.93 -16.50 -28.97
C ASP A 188 54.02 -17.05 -28.03
N GLN A 189 53.93 -18.35 -27.68
CA GLN A 189 54.66 -19.44 -28.37
C GLN A 189 54.29 -20.86 -27.85
N ARG A 190 54.62 -21.91 -28.63
CA ARG A 190 54.58 -23.35 -28.24
C ARG A 190 56.01 -23.93 -28.22
N PRO A 191 56.27 -24.98 -27.43
CA PRO A 191 56.47 -26.33 -28.01
C PRO A 191 55.78 -27.46 -27.20
N GLU A 192 55.04 -28.38 -27.84
CA GLU A 192 55.38 -29.81 -28.13
C GLU A 192 54.75 -30.82 -27.13
N ARG A 193 53.95 -31.80 -27.61
CA ARG A 193 54.24 -33.24 -27.85
C ARG A 193 54.64 -34.03 -26.58
N SER A 194 54.14 -35.24 -26.30
CA SER A 194 53.13 -36.11 -26.95
C SER A 194 52.61 -37.14 -25.88
N THR A 195 51.78 -38.18 -26.09
CA THR A 195 51.43 -39.00 -27.28
C THR A 195 50.12 -39.79 -26.99
N GLY A 196 49.39 -40.29 -28.01
CA GLY A 196 48.23 -41.18 -27.80
C GLY A 196 47.34 -41.37 -29.04
N GLU A 197 47.57 -42.42 -29.82
CA GLU A 197 46.85 -42.66 -31.10
C GLU A 197 45.71 -43.68 -30.98
N ARG A 198 44.63 -43.47 -31.77
CA ARG A 198 44.29 -44.44 -32.84
C ARG A 198 43.43 -43.81 -33.94
N SER A 199 43.78 -44.16 -35.18
CA SER A 199 43.13 -43.74 -36.43
C SER A 199 42.51 -44.96 -37.11
N VAL A 200 41.38 -44.78 -37.80
CA VAL A 200 41.17 -45.20 -39.21
C VAL A 200 40.28 -44.15 -39.90
N ARG A 201 40.40 -43.98 -41.23
CA ARG A 201 39.73 -42.94 -42.06
C ARG A 201 38.78 -43.56 -43.15
N PRO A 202 38.56 -43.00 -44.38
CA PRO A 202 37.32 -42.26 -44.68
C PRO A 202 36.68 -42.57 -46.06
N GLY A 203 35.65 -41.80 -46.46
CA GLY A 203 35.17 -41.65 -47.85
C GLY A 203 33.65 -41.53 -47.95
N HIS A 204 33.02 -40.78 -48.86
CA HIS A 204 33.49 -39.94 -49.97
C HIS A 204 32.54 -38.71 -50.18
N ARG A 205 33.00 -37.68 -50.92
CA ARG A 205 32.11 -36.65 -51.52
C ARG A 205 31.52 -37.16 -52.86
N VAL A 206 30.39 -36.60 -53.33
CA VAL A 206 30.29 -35.82 -54.60
C VAL A 206 28.84 -35.38 -54.95
N SER A 207 28.72 -34.08 -55.24
CA SER A 207 27.80 -33.30 -56.12
C SER A 207 26.34 -33.68 -56.45
N ARG A 208 25.48 -32.63 -56.51
CA ARG A 208 24.28 -32.53 -57.37
C ARG A 208 24.66 -32.44 -58.87
N PRO A 209 23.73 -32.70 -59.81
CA PRO A 209 23.20 -31.59 -60.62
C PRO A 209 21.66 -31.62 -60.81
N THR A 210 21.12 -30.79 -61.73
CA THR A 210 19.70 -30.42 -61.87
C THR A 210 19.11 -30.73 -63.26
N THR A 211 17.82 -30.37 -63.48
CA THR A 211 17.01 -30.35 -64.74
C THR A 211 16.28 -31.67 -65.11
N ARG A 212 15.12 -31.69 -65.80
CA ARG A 212 14.31 -30.63 -66.47
C ARG A 212 12.83 -31.03 -66.73
N GLN A 213 12.00 -30.06 -67.13
CA GLN A 213 10.81 -30.12 -68.04
C GLN A 213 9.41 -30.60 -67.58
N ASN A 214 8.47 -29.63 -67.63
CA ASN A 214 7.03 -29.72 -67.97
C ASN A 214 6.85 -29.71 -69.53
N PRO A 215 5.64 -29.67 -70.18
CA PRO A 215 4.26 -29.43 -69.66
C PRO A 215 3.10 -30.25 -70.30
N CYS A 216 1.86 -30.02 -69.82
CA CYS A 216 0.66 -29.91 -70.68
C CYS A 216 -0.50 -29.15 -69.97
N SER A 217 -1.35 -28.43 -70.71
CA SER A 217 -2.56 -27.69 -70.25
C SER A 217 -3.78 -28.10 -71.13
N ILE A 218 -5.04 -27.61 -71.04
CA ILE A 218 -5.78 -26.46 -70.44
C ILE A 218 -7.19 -26.99 -70.00
N ASN A 219 -8.19 -26.31 -69.40
CA ASN A 219 -8.66 -24.92 -69.14
C ASN A 219 -9.45 -24.91 -67.79
N GLY A 220 -10.15 -23.89 -67.25
CA GLY A 220 -10.46 -22.49 -67.65
C GLY A 220 -11.61 -21.87 -66.81
N ASP A 221 -12.08 -20.68 -67.20
CA ASP A 221 -13.32 -19.93 -66.85
C ASP A 221 -13.67 -19.43 -65.41
N SER A 222 -14.29 -18.24 -65.38
CA SER A 222 -14.74 -17.39 -64.24
C SER A 222 -15.39 -16.09 -64.80
N PRO A 223 -15.99 -15.14 -64.03
CA PRO A 223 -16.83 -15.19 -62.81
C PRO A 223 -18.24 -14.57 -63.10
N PRO A 224 -18.99 -14.00 -62.12
CA PRO A 224 -19.07 -12.52 -62.04
C PRO A 224 -19.17 -11.93 -60.59
N ARG A 225 -19.53 -10.64 -60.45
CA ARG A 225 -19.24 -9.76 -59.30
C ARG A 225 -20.47 -9.26 -58.50
N THR A 226 -20.29 -8.99 -57.19
CA THR A 226 -20.89 -7.88 -56.37
C THR A 226 -22.43 -7.84 -56.18
N PRO A 227 -23.01 -7.08 -55.19
CA PRO A 227 -22.42 -6.01 -54.36
C PRO A 227 -22.67 -6.08 -52.84
N CYS A 228 -22.07 -5.15 -52.11
CA CYS A 228 -22.45 -4.78 -50.73
C CYS A 228 -23.75 -3.95 -50.71
N PRO A 229 -24.42 -3.88 -49.54
CA PRO A 229 -25.05 -2.65 -49.10
C PRO A 229 -24.46 -2.13 -47.77
N THR A 230 -24.36 -0.81 -47.65
CA THR A 230 -24.06 -0.10 -46.40
C THR A 230 -25.36 0.29 -45.68
N THR A 231 -25.51 -0.01 -44.38
CA THR A 231 -26.55 0.60 -43.54
C THR A 231 -26.13 0.72 -42.07
N THR A 232 -25.65 1.93 -41.73
CA THR A 232 -26.11 2.78 -40.62
C THR A 232 -26.65 2.15 -39.32
N HIS A 233 -26.00 2.50 -38.20
CA HIS A 233 -26.63 2.47 -36.87
C HIS A 233 -27.72 3.55 -36.73
N HIS A 234 -28.96 3.10 -36.48
CA HIS A 234 -29.97 3.71 -35.60
C HIS A 234 -30.83 2.52 -35.10
N GLY A 235 -31.36 2.47 -33.88
CA GLY A 235 -31.71 3.55 -32.95
C GLY A 235 -33.19 3.39 -32.62
N GLY A 236 -33.53 2.47 -31.69
CA GLY A 236 -34.90 2.07 -31.43
C GLY A 236 -35.06 1.47 -30.04
N TRP A 237 -35.84 2.14 -29.19
CA TRP A 237 -35.99 1.82 -27.77
C TRP A 237 -37.10 0.79 -27.54
N PHE A 238 -36.92 -0.11 -26.57
CA PHE A 238 -38.02 -0.74 -25.85
C PHE A 238 -37.76 -0.73 -24.35
N VAL A 239 -38.72 -0.19 -23.60
CA VAL A 239 -38.72 -0.16 -22.12
C VAL A 239 -39.31 -1.46 -21.60
N LEU A 240 -38.64 -2.10 -20.63
CA LEU A 240 -39.25 -3.13 -19.79
C LEU A 240 -39.13 -2.75 -18.31
N ALA A 241 -40.22 -2.93 -17.57
CA ALA A 241 -40.35 -2.52 -16.18
C ALA A 241 -39.86 -3.61 -15.21
N SER A 242 -39.39 -3.19 -14.05
CA SER A 242 -39.03 -4.07 -12.93
C SER A 242 -40.25 -4.80 -12.35
N THR A 243 -40.22 -6.12 -12.32
CA THR A 243 -41.08 -6.95 -11.45
C THR A 243 -40.23 -7.98 -10.71
N SER A 244 -40.56 -8.21 -9.44
CA SER A 244 -39.86 -9.15 -8.57
C SER A 244 -40.43 -10.56 -8.70
N LEU A 245 -39.56 -11.57 -8.60
CA LEU A 245 -39.95 -12.97 -8.55
C LEU A 245 -39.62 -13.58 -7.19
N ARG A 246 -40.66 -14.02 -6.48
CA ARG A 246 -40.58 -15.00 -5.39
C ARG A 246 -40.68 -16.42 -5.99
N PRO A 247 -40.22 -17.47 -5.28
CA PRO A 247 -40.21 -18.83 -5.81
C PRO A 247 -41.62 -19.39 -6.08
N PRO A 248 -41.77 -20.33 -7.04
CA PRO A 248 -43.06 -20.85 -7.47
C PRO A 248 -43.68 -21.87 -6.51
N GLY A 249 -45.01 -21.85 -6.40
CA GLY A 249 -45.81 -22.88 -5.74
C GLY A 249 -46.38 -23.92 -6.72
N LEU A 250 -46.82 -25.05 -6.17
CA LEU A 250 -47.40 -26.20 -6.90
C LEU A 250 -48.79 -25.91 -7.52
N PRO A 251 -49.14 -26.57 -8.64
CA PRO A 251 -50.52 -26.66 -9.10
C PRO A 251 -51.29 -27.86 -8.48
N LEU A 252 -52.54 -27.54 -8.15
CA LEU A 252 -53.77 -28.34 -8.03
C LEU A 252 -53.86 -29.60 -8.95
N THR A 253 -54.70 -30.64 -8.72
CA THR A 253 -56.00 -30.70 -8.00
C THR A 253 -56.45 -32.15 -7.65
N MET A 254 -57.49 -32.27 -6.81
CA MET A 254 -58.50 -33.36 -6.74
C MET A 254 -58.11 -34.80 -6.31
N GLY A 255 -58.61 -35.21 -5.13
CA GLY A 255 -59.87 -35.97 -5.12
C GLY A 255 -59.96 -37.29 -4.33
N LEU A 256 -61.03 -37.40 -3.51
CA LEU A 256 -61.66 -38.60 -2.93
C LEU A 256 -60.99 -39.33 -1.74
N GLN A 257 -61.83 -40.07 -1.01
CA GLN A 257 -61.62 -40.67 0.32
C GLN A 257 -61.45 -42.21 0.27
N PRO A 258 -60.98 -42.86 1.35
CA PRO A 258 -60.38 -44.20 1.28
C PRO A 258 -61.34 -45.39 1.38
N ALA A 259 -60.85 -46.55 0.95
CA ALA A 259 -61.36 -47.89 1.30
C ALA A 259 -60.41 -48.59 2.30
N ALA A 260 -60.84 -49.67 2.94
CA ALA A 260 -60.28 -50.17 4.21
C ALA A 260 -59.76 -51.63 4.19
N ASP A 261 -59.14 -51.98 5.33
CA ASP A 261 -58.98 -53.32 5.94
C ASP A 261 -58.17 -54.45 5.26
N CYS A 262 -57.04 -54.77 5.90
CA CYS A 262 -56.75 -56.09 6.52
C CYS A 262 -55.70 -55.86 7.65
N LEU A 263 -55.95 -56.15 8.93
CA LEU A 263 -56.00 -57.47 9.60
C LEU A 263 -54.65 -58.24 9.48
N ARG A 264 -54.00 -58.77 10.55
CA ARG A 264 -54.48 -59.06 11.93
C ARG A 264 -53.33 -59.35 12.95
N ASN A 265 -53.72 -59.46 14.24
CA ASN A 265 -53.07 -60.18 15.36
C ASN A 265 -51.90 -59.55 16.17
N THR A 266 -52.26 -58.89 17.28
CA THR A 266 -51.55 -58.84 18.58
C THR A 266 -51.63 -60.22 19.31
N PRO A 267 -50.95 -60.53 20.47
CA PRO A 267 -50.94 -59.76 21.74
C PRO A 267 -49.59 -59.82 22.54
N MET A 268 -49.39 -59.45 23.83
CA MET A 268 -50.25 -59.03 24.98
C MET A 268 -49.41 -58.31 26.09
N ARG A 269 -50.05 -57.54 27.00
CA ARG A 269 -49.60 -57.15 28.40
C ARG A 269 -48.44 -56.12 28.56
N THR A 270 -48.35 -55.26 29.59
CA THR A 270 -49.30 -54.86 30.68
C THR A 270 -48.98 -53.47 31.32
N ILE A 271 -49.96 -52.53 31.25
CA ILE A 271 -50.63 -51.69 32.31
C ILE A 271 -49.83 -50.88 33.40
N LEU A 272 -50.39 -49.70 33.77
CA LEU A 272 -50.12 -48.78 34.93
C LEU A 272 -48.89 -47.84 34.79
N THR A 273 -48.86 -46.59 35.31
CA THR A 273 -49.80 -45.78 36.15
C THR A 273 -49.77 -44.30 35.75
N ALA A 274 -50.78 -43.50 36.12
CA ALA A 274 -50.70 -42.03 36.13
C ALA A 274 -51.42 -41.43 37.35
N THR A 275 -50.77 -40.50 38.05
CA THR A 275 -51.38 -39.59 39.03
C THR A 275 -50.50 -38.35 39.22
N ALA A 276 -51.12 -37.17 39.36
CA ALA A 276 -50.42 -35.92 39.67
C ALA A 276 -50.50 -35.59 41.17
N PHE A 277 -49.61 -34.74 41.66
CA PHE A 277 -49.74 -34.06 42.96
C PHE A 277 -49.39 -32.57 42.81
N ALA A 278 -49.93 -31.74 43.70
CA ALA A 278 -50.07 -30.30 43.44
C ALA A 278 -49.05 -29.41 44.18
N ILE A 279 -48.63 -28.35 43.47
CA ILE A 279 -48.36 -26.98 43.92
C ILE A 279 -47.88 -26.79 45.38
N LEU A 280 -46.62 -26.35 45.52
CA LEU A 280 -46.27 -25.32 46.50
C LEU A 280 -45.26 -24.35 45.88
N ALA A 281 -45.28 -23.08 46.30
CA ALA A 281 -44.64 -22.00 45.57
C ALA A 281 -43.30 -21.55 46.17
N THR A 282 -42.30 -21.37 45.29
CA THR A 282 -41.16 -20.47 45.51
C THR A 282 -41.05 -19.52 44.33
N ARG A 283 -41.21 -18.21 44.58
CA ARG A 283 -40.74 -17.19 43.64
C ARG A 283 -39.21 -17.18 43.69
N VAL A 284 -38.56 -17.79 42.71
CA VAL A 284 -37.21 -17.36 42.34
C VAL A 284 -37.40 -16.08 41.51
N ALA A 285 -36.71 -15.00 41.86
CA ALA A 285 -36.70 -13.79 41.06
C ALA A 285 -36.07 -14.10 39.69
N GLY A 286 -36.41 -13.34 38.65
CA GLY A 286 -35.90 -13.61 37.31
C GLY A 286 -34.38 -13.62 37.29
N ALA A 287 -33.80 -14.74 36.84
CA ALA A 287 -32.79 -14.57 35.82
C ALA A 287 -33.52 -13.94 34.62
N SER A 288 -33.13 -12.73 34.24
CA SER A 288 -33.05 -12.48 32.80
C SER A 288 -32.10 -13.53 32.24
N GLU A 289 -32.53 -14.23 31.19
CA GLU A 289 -31.57 -14.44 30.12
C GLU A 289 -31.27 -13.02 29.63
N ASP A 290 -30.14 -12.46 30.06
CA ASP A 290 -29.70 -11.17 29.56
C ASP A 290 -29.63 -11.31 28.04
N PRO A 291 -30.28 -10.42 27.26
CA PRO A 291 -30.28 -10.53 25.81
C PRO A 291 -28.82 -10.59 25.35
N PRO A 292 -28.46 -11.50 24.42
CA PRO A 292 -27.08 -11.78 24.04
C PRO A 292 -26.35 -10.46 23.85
N SER A 293 -25.32 -10.24 24.65
CA SER A 293 -24.93 -8.90 25.08
C SER A 293 -24.56 -8.06 23.87
N ALA A 294 -25.47 -7.16 23.46
CA ALA A 294 -25.40 -6.46 22.18
C ALA A 294 -23.98 -5.98 21.91
N PRO A 295 -23.38 -6.30 20.74
CA PRO A 295 -21.92 -6.36 20.59
C PRO A 295 -21.21 -5.02 20.84
N CYS A 296 -21.94 -3.91 20.89
CA CYS A 296 -21.42 -2.58 21.19
C CYS A 296 -21.52 -2.13 22.67
N ASN A 297 -21.93 -3.00 23.59
CA ASN A 297 -22.21 -2.63 24.98
C ASN A 297 -21.01 -1.95 25.67
N GLY A 298 -21.25 -0.75 26.22
CA GLY A 298 -20.26 0.03 26.97
C GLY A 298 -19.16 0.73 26.15
N LEU A 299 -19.15 0.59 24.82
CA LEU A 299 -18.07 1.11 23.97
C LEU A 299 -18.20 2.62 23.67
N GLY A 300 -19.43 3.16 23.66
CA GLY A 300 -19.66 4.61 23.56
C GLY A 300 -19.16 5.42 24.77
N ASP A 301 -18.86 4.77 25.89
CA ASP A 301 -18.32 5.38 27.11
C ASP A 301 -16.78 5.32 27.20
N ILE A 302 -16.10 4.81 26.17
CA ILE A 302 -14.64 4.85 26.09
C ILE A 302 -14.15 6.32 26.07
N ARG A 303 -13.23 6.64 26.97
CA ARG A 303 -12.55 7.94 27.04
C ARG A 303 -11.05 7.71 27.02
N LEU A 304 -10.43 8.02 25.88
CA LEU A 304 -8.99 7.96 25.69
C LEU A 304 -8.45 9.39 25.43
N PRO A 305 -7.22 9.71 25.86
CA PRO A 305 -6.60 10.98 25.52
C PRO A 305 -6.51 11.15 24.00
N ASP A 306 -6.95 12.31 23.50
CA ASP A 306 -6.86 12.66 22.07
C ASP A 306 -7.66 11.73 21.12
N VAL A 307 -8.76 11.13 21.59
CA VAL A 307 -9.68 10.29 20.79
C VAL A 307 -11.15 10.70 20.99
N GLU A 308 -11.87 10.89 19.88
CA GLU A 308 -13.32 11.08 19.85
C GLU A 308 -14.00 9.90 19.14
N ILE A 309 -14.89 9.18 19.82
CA ILE A 309 -15.75 8.16 19.21
C ILE A 309 -17.00 8.83 18.65
N THR A 310 -17.23 8.73 17.34
CA THR A 310 -18.29 9.45 16.63
C THR A 310 -19.49 8.58 16.28
N THR A 311 -19.28 7.30 15.97
CA THR A 311 -20.37 6.30 15.85
C THR A 311 -20.00 4.98 16.50
N VAL A 312 -21.02 4.27 16.97
CA VAL A 312 -20.96 2.91 17.51
C VAL A 312 -22.22 2.19 17.01
N GLU A 313 -22.06 1.14 16.22
CA GLU A 313 -23.10 0.52 15.39
C GLU A 313 -23.03 -1.01 15.52
N SER A 314 -24.10 -1.68 15.97
CA SER A 314 -24.21 -3.14 15.85
C SER A 314 -24.63 -3.50 14.42
N VAL A 315 -23.98 -4.49 13.80
CA VAL A 315 -24.15 -4.82 12.38
C VAL A 315 -24.10 -6.34 12.17
N ASP A 316 -25.12 -6.90 11.53
CA ASP A 316 -25.33 -8.35 11.42
C ASP A 316 -24.58 -9.03 10.25
N SER A 317 -23.88 -8.27 9.41
CA SER A 317 -23.35 -8.72 8.11
C SER A 317 -21.99 -8.08 7.78
N PRO A 318 -20.97 -8.84 7.32
CA PRO A 318 -21.02 -10.25 6.89
C PRO A 318 -21.13 -11.28 8.01
N VAL A 319 -20.87 -10.87 9.26
CA VAL A 319 -21.15 -11.59 10.52
C VAL A 319 -21.63 -10.56 11.55
N GLU A 320 -22.21 -11.00 12.67
CA GLU A 320 -22.54 -10.11 13.78
C GLU A 320 -21.26 -9.49 14.36
N HIS A 321 -21.21 -8.16 14.42
CA HIS A 321 -20.10 -7.40 14.96
C HIS A 321 -20.55 -6.03 15.50
N CYS A 322 -19.72 -5.43 16.36
CA CYS A 322 -19.77 -4.00 16.60
C CYS A 322 -18.83 -3.27 15.66
N LYS A 323 -19.27 -2.14 15.11
CA LYS A 323 -18.48 -1.22 14.32
C LYS A 323 -18.40 0.13 15.03
N LEU A 324 -17.19 0.58 15.32
CA LEU A 324 -16.90 1.92 15.84
C LEU A 324 -16.31 2.78 14.73
N THR A 325 -16.63 4.07 14.73
CA THR A 325 -15.94 5.09 13.93
C THR A 325 -15.52 6.23 14.85
N GLY A 326 -14.34 6.81 14.63
CA GLY A 326 -13.82 7.90 15.46
C GLY A 326 -12.75 8.73 14.78
N THR A 327 -12.26 9.72 15.52
CA THR A 327 -11.13 10.59 15.16
C THR A 327 -10.07 10.50 16.25
N ILE A 328 -8.80 10.43 15.86
CA ILE A 328 -7.64 10.61 16.74
C ILE A 328 -6.99 11.96 16.41
N GLY A 329 -6.71 12.75 17.43
CA GLY A 329 -6.17 14.10 17.27
C GLY A 329 -7.07 15.00 16.42
N ARG A 330 -6.45 15.83 15.59
CA ARG A 330 -7.14 16.86 14.82
C ARG A 330 -8.02 16.31 13.69
N GLU A 331 -7.61 15.21 13.04
CA GLU A 331 -8.30 14.68 11.84
C GLU A 331 -7.93 13.23 11.43
N ILE A 332 -7.30 12.40 12.26
CA ILE A 332 -7.02 11.00 11.89
C ILE A 332 -8.28 10.16 12.07
N GLY A 333 -9.05 9.98 11.01
CA GLY A 333 -10.25 9.15 11.01
C GLY A 333 -9.89 7.66 11.07
N PHE A 334 -10.67 6.90 11.85
CA PHE A 334 -10.50 5.45 11.97
C PHE A 334 -11.83 4.72 12.15
N SER A 335 -11.83 3.42 11.85
CA SER A 335 -12.91 2.51 12.24
C SER A 335 -12.35 1.20 12.78
N VAL A 336 -13.04 0.61 13.76
CA VAL A 336 -12.74 -0.69 14.36
C VAL A 336 -13.97 -1.58 14.26
N TRP A 337 -13.78 -2.82 13.84
CA TRP A 337 -14.81 -3.82 13.60
C TRP A 337 -14.50 -5.01 14.51
N LEU A 338 -15.46 -5.38 15.36
CA LEU A 338 -15.29 -6.28 16.49
C LEU A 338 -16.33 -7.41 16.38
N PRO A 339 -16.00 -8.60 15.84
CA PRO A 339 -16.95 -9.69 15.67
C PRO A 339 -17.44 -10.22 17.02
N ALA A 340 -18.70 -10.66 17.10
CA ALA A 340 -19.24 -11.26 18.32
C ALA A 340 -18.48 -12.54 18.71
N GLU A 341 -18.18 -13.38 17.72
CA GLU A 341 -17.28 -14.53 17.84
C GLU A 341 -15.84 -14.08 17.52
N TRP A 342 -15.07 -13.75 18.55
CA TRP A 342 -13.68 -13.29 18.42
C TRP A 342 -12.66 -14.41 18.60
N ASN A 343 -11.71 -14.51 17.66
CA ASN A 343 -10.66 -15.53 17.66
C ASN A 343 -9.45 -15.20 18.58
N GLY A 344 -9.47 -14.06 19.27
CA GLY A 344 -8.36 -13.61 20.13
C GLY A 344 -7.26 -12.82 19.40
N ALA A 345 -7.37 -12.63 18.07
CA ALA A 345 -6.39 -11.91 17.26
C ALA A 345 -6.92 -10.56 16.75
N PHE A 346 -5.98 -9.65 16.45
CA PHE A 346 -6.23 -8.37 15.83
C PHE A 346 -5.56 -8.29 14.45
N ILE A 347 -6.19 -7.64 13.46
CA ILE A 347 -5.53 -7.32 12.18
C ILE A 347 -5.87 -5.92 11.68
N MET A 348 -4.85 -5.09 11.42
CA MET A 348 -5.04 -3.79 10.76
C MET A 348 -4.87 -3.93 9.24
N GLY A 349 -5.79 -3.31 8.50
CA GLY A 349 -5.66 -3.18 7.05
C GLY A 349 -4.96 -1.88 6.64
N GLY A 350 -4.08 -1.98 5.64
CA GLY A 350 -3.55 -0.82 4.92
C GLY A 350 -4.59 -0.17 3.98
N GLY A 351 -4.15 0.85 3.24
CA GLY A 351 -4.94 1.50 2.18
C GLY A 351 -4.12 1.92 0.96
N GLY A 352 -4.78 2.10 -0.18
CA GLY A 352 -4.16 2.40 -1.47
C GLY A 352 -4.06 3.89 -1.82
N GLY A 353 -3.04 4.28 -2.59
CA GLY A 353 -2.82 5.65 -3.05
C GLY A 353 -2.54 6.65 -1.92
N PHE A 354 -3.06 7.87 -2.04
CA PHE A 354 -2.97 8.94 -1.03
C PHE A 354 -4.15 8.93 -0.03
N VAL A 355 -4.52 7.75 0.48
CA VAL A 355 -5.54 7.52 1.54
C VAL A 355 -5.67 8.73 2.49
N GLY A 356 -6.79 9.44 2.65
CA GLY A 356 -7.84 9.71 1.66
C GLY A 356 -9.26 9.45 2.17
N SER A 357 -9.48 8.26 2.72
CA SER A 357 -10.75 7.76 3.24
C SER A 357 -10.48 6.56 4.14
N ILE A 358 -11.39 6.25 5.09
CA ILE A 358 -11.15 5.15 6.04
C ILE A 358 -11.11 3.82 5.27
N GLN A 359 -9.90 3.28 5.11
CA GLN A 359 -9.62 2.05 4.36
C GLN A 359 -9.10 0.96 5.29
N ASN A 360 -9.50 -0.28 4.99
CA ASN A 360 -9.04 -1.50 5.65
C ASN A 360 -8.92 -2.59 4.56
N GLN A 361 -7.74 -2.75 3.98
CA GLN A 361 -7.49 -3.77 2.95
C GLN A 361 -7.61 -5.21 3.49
N ALA A 362 -7.38 -5.45 4.78
CA ALA A 362 -7.48 -6.79 5.39
C ALA A 362 -8.91 -7.37 5.31
N MET A 363 -9.94 -6.53 5.25
CA MET A 363 -11.34 -6.97 5.01
C MET A 363 -11.49 -7.79 3.72
N GLY A 364 -10.66 -7.53 2.69
CA GLY A 364 -10.66 -8.31 1.45
C GLY A 364 -10.19 -9.76 1.60
N LEU A 365 -9.54 -10.10 2.71
CA LEU A 365 -9.03 -11.44 3.03
C LEU A 365 -10.01 -12.25 3.92
N GLY A 366 -11.23 -11.73 4.15
CA GLY A 366 -12.27 -12.43 4.93
C GLY A 366 -12.03 -12.45 6.45
N VAL A 367 -11.16 -11.58 6.96
CA VAL A 367 -10.66 -11.62 8.34
C VAL A 367 -11.76 -11.50 9.40
N LEU A 368 -12.79 -10.69 9.14
CA LEU A 368 -13.90 -10.52 10.08
C LEU A 368 -14.72 -11.82 10.19
N GLN A 369 -14.87 -12.55 9.08
CA GLN A 369 -15.51 -13.87 9.05
C GLN A 369 -14.65 -14.98 9.66
N ARG A 370 -13.33 -14.80 9.76
CA ARG A 370 -12.41 -15.64 10.57
C ARG A 370 -12.38 -15.24 12.06
N GLY A 371 -13.20 -14.28 12.48
CA GLY A 371 -13.31 -13.83 13.87
C GLY A 371 -12.23 -12.84 14.31
N TYR A 372 -11.48 -12.20 13.41
CA TYR A 372 -10.52 -11.16 13.79
C TYR A 372 -11.22 -9.85 14.17
N ALA A 373 -10.75 -9.24 15.26
CA ALA A 373 -10.94 -7.80 15.48
C ALA A 373 -10.10 -7.04 14.44
N THR A 374 -10.67 -6.07 13.72
CA THR A 374 -9.96 -5.42 12.60
C THR A 374 -10.18 -3.92 12.50
N ALA A 375 -9.16 -3.19 12.06
CA ALA A 375 -9.18 -1.73 11.99
C ALA A 375 -8.63 -1.16 10.68
N GLY A 376 -8.97 0.10 10.43
CA GLY A 376 -8.54 0.87 9.26
C GLY A 376 -8.63 2.38 9.49
N THR A 377 -8.02 3.18 8.63
CA THR A 377 -7.85 4.63 8.81
C THR A 377 -7.88 5.42 7.49
N ASP A 378 -8.22 6.71 7.56
CA ASP A 378 -8.01 7.68 6.46
C ASP A 378 -6.62 8.32 6.45
N THR A 379 -5.79 7.94 7.43
CA THR A 379 -4.42 8.41 7.66
C THR A 379 -4.25 9.91 7.96
N GLY A 380 -5.31 10.65 8.25
CA GLY A 380 -5.23 12.06 8.67
C GLY A 380 -5.64 13.11 7.65
N HIS A 381 -6.35 12.73 6.58
CA HIS A 381 -6.99 13.67 5.65
C HIS A 381 -8.08 12.99 4.82
N ARG A 382 -8.93 13.79 4.17
CA ARG A 382 -10.15 13.32 3.49
C ARG A 382 -10.28 13.92 2.09
N ASN A 383 -9.66 13.23 1.13
CA ASN A 383 -9.49 13.65 -0.27
C ASN A 383 -9.72 12.45 -1.22
N GLN A 384 -9.76 12.69 -2.54
CA GLN A 384 -9.77 11.60 -3.51
C GLN A 384 -8.41 10.88 -3.52
N GLY A 385 -8.38 9.56 -3.76
CA GLY A 385 -7.18 8.72 -3.53
C GLY A 385 -5.93 9.00 -4.38
N ILE A 386 -6.00 9.97 -5.30
CA ILE A 386 -4.91 10.45 -6.18
C ILE A 386 -4.66 11.96 -6.07
N ASP A 387 -5.46 12.69 -5.30
CA ASP A 387 -5.33 14.14 -5.08
C ASP A 387 -4.23 14.37 -4.03
N GLY A 388 -3.17 15.10 -4.38
CA GLY A 388 -2.05 15.37 -3.48
C GLY A 388 -2.21 16.64 -2.63
N SER A 389 -3.22 17.47 -2.91
CA SER A 389 -3.33 18.83 -2.39
C SER A 389 -3.45 18.91 -0.87
N TRP A 390 -3.89 17.84 -0.21
CA TRP A 390 -3.96 17.74 1.25
C TRP A 390 -2.62 17.93 1.96
N ALA A 391 -1.51 17.60 1.29
CA ALA A 391 -0.15 17.69 1.81
C ALA A 391 0.47 19.10 1.68
N LEU A 392 -0.13 19.96 0.84
CA LEU A 392 0.44 21.26 0.48
C LEU A 392 0.63 22.13 1.73
N ASN A 393 1.89 22.42 2.06
CA ASN A 393 2.30 23.16 3.26
C ASN A 393 1.80 22.56 4.60
N ASN A 394 1.49 21.25 4.65
CA ASN A 394 0.97 20.58 5.84
C ASN A 394 1.85 19.36 6.24
N PRO A 395 2.93 19.58 7.02
CA PRO A 395 3.83 18.50 7.45
C PRO A 395 3.19 17.55 8.48
N GLU A 396 2.16 17.97 9.23
CA GLU A 396 1.44 17.11 10.17
C GLU A 396 0.76 15.96 9.42
N ARG A 397 0.02 16.29 8.34
CA ARG A 397 -0.61 15.28 7.47
C ARG A 397 0.43 14.39 6.78
N LEU A 398 1.55 14.96 6.34
CA LEU A 398 2.62 14.20 5.69
C LEU A 398 3.21 13.12 6.63
N VAL A 399 3.32 13.43 7.93
CA VAL A 399 3.73 12.48 8.98
C VAL A 399 2.62 11.47 9.30
N ASN A 400 1.35 11.91 9.35
CA ASN A 400 0.20 11.03 9.59
C ASN A 400 0.05 9.97 8.48
N TYR A 401 0.02 10.38 7.21
CA TYR A 401 0.03 9.50 6.04
C TYR A 401 1.31 8.67 5.95
N GLY A 402 2.46 9.28 6.23
CA GLY A 402 3.77 8.66 6.18
C GLY A 402 3.88 7.45 7.10
N HIS A 403 3.58 7.61 8.40
CA HIS A 403 3.73 6.52 9.37
C HIS A 403 2.84 6.65 10.63
N LEU A 404 2.55 7.86 11.10
CA LEU A 404 2.02 8.05 12.45
C LEU A 404 0.56 7.59 12.62
N ALA A 405 -0.28 7.72 11.59
CA ALA A 405 -1.70 7.36 11.72
C ALA A 405 -1.92 5.85 11.91
N VAL A 406 -1.18 5.01 11.17
CA VAL A 406 -1.26 3.55 11.28
C VAL A 406 -0.92 3.09 12.70
N HIS A 407 0.17 3.62 13.27
CA HIS A 407 0.59 3.32 14.64
C HIS A 407 -0.44 3.79 15.68
N ARG A 408 -0.88 5.06 15.62
CA ARG A 408 -1.86 5.60 16.58
C ARG A 408 -3.19 4.84 16.53
N VAL A 409 -3.67 4.49 15.34
CA VAL A 409 -4.89 3.70 15.16
C VAL A 409 -4.71 2.27 15.64
N THR A 410 -3.54 1.65 15.45
CA THR A 410 -3.23 0.32 16.00
C THR A 410 -3.31 0.31 17.53
N ALA A 411 -2.62 1.25 18.20
CA ALA A 411 -2.62 1.35 19.65
C ALA A 411 -4.04 1.58 20.22
N VAL A 412 -4.81 2.51 19.65
CA VAL A 412 -6.20 2.79 20.06
C VAL A 412 -7.12 1.59 19.78
N SER A 413 -6.97 0.91 18.64
CA SER A 413 -7.82 -0.23 18.28
C SER A 413 -7.55 -1.45 19.16
N LYS A 414 -6.30 -1.73 19.52
CA LYS A 414 -5.95 -2.79 20.49
C LYS A 414 -6.60 -2.55 21.85
N HIS A 415 -6.58 -1.32 22.37
CA HIS A 415 -7.24 -1.01 23.65
C HIS A 415 -8.77 -0.99 23.56
N ILE A 416 -9.36 -0.57 22.43
CA ILE A 416 -10.81 -0.72 22.20
C ILE A 416 -11.19 -2.21 22.19
N THR A 417 -10.35 -3.06 21.58
CA THR A 417 -10.52 -4.53 21.56
C THR A 417 -10.42 -5.11 22.97
N GLU A 418 -9.40 -4.75 23.75
CA GLU A 418 -9.25 -5.11 25.16
C GLU A 418 -10.47 -4.70 26.00
N ARG A 419 -10.94 -3.46 25.81
CA ARG A 419 -12.08 -2.92 26.55
C ARG A 419 -13.40 -3.62 26.20
N HIS A 420 -13.52 -4.18 25.00
CA HIS A 420 -14.70 -4.91 24.57
C HIS A 420 -14.72 -6.36 25.08
N TYR A 421 -13.65 -7.13 24.81
CA TYR A 421 -13.60 -8.57 25.13
C TYR A 421 -13.04 -8.87 26.53
N GLY A 422 -12.50 -7.87 27.24
CA GLY A 422 -11.87 -8.05 28.56
C GLY A 422 -10.46 -8.62 28.53
N ALA A 423 -9.86 -8.76 27.33
CA ALA A 423 -8.50 -9.27 27.13
C ALA A 423 -7.84 -8.60 25.92
N MET A 424 -6.54 -8.26 26.04
CA MET A 424 -5.73 -7.80 24.91
C MET A 424 -5.67 -8.86 23.79
N PRO A 425 -5.53 -8.46 22.52
CA PRO A 425 -5.24 -9.38 21.42
C PRO A 425 -3.99 -10.21 21.73
N GLN A 426 -4.10 -11.52 21.59
CA GLN A 426 -3.01 -12.47 21.83
C GLN A 426 -1.99 -12.45 20.68
N ARG A 427 -2.46 -12.16 19.47
CA ARG A 427 -1.69 -12.00 18.23
C ARG A 427 -2.17 -10.77 17.46
N SER A 428 -1.28 -10.13 16.72
CA SER A 428 -1.49 -8.87 16.02
C SER A 428 -0.88 -8.90 14.62
N TYR A 429 -1.72 -8.71 13.60
CA TYR A 429 -1.34 -8.83 12.20
C TYR A 429 -1.50 -7.49 11.46
N PHE A 430 -0.73 -7.28 10.39
CA PHE A 430 -1.00 -6.23 9.41
C PHE A 430 -1.13 -6.82 8.02
N ALA A 431 -2.11 -6.35 7.23
CA ALA A 431 -2.20 -6.70 5.82
C ALA A 431 -2.51 -5.49 4.94
N GLY A 432 -1.66 -5.24 3.94
CA GLY A 432 -1.90 -4.19 2.97
C GLY A 432 -1.14 -4.41 1.67
N CYS A 433 -1.63 -3.79 0.60
CA CYS A 433 -0.98 -3.80 -0.70
C CYS A 433 -0.87 -2.38 -1.29
N SER A 434 0.11 -2.12 -2.17
CA SER A 434 0.42 -0.80 -2.73
C SER A 434 1.01 0.14 -1.66
N ASN A 435 0.43 1.32 -1.44
CA ASN A 435 0.67 2.11 -0.23
C ASN A 435 0.39 1.31 1.06
N GLY A 436 -0.50 0.31 1.03
CA GLY A 436 -0.68 -0.62 2.15
C GLY A 436 0.57 -1.47 2.42
N GLY A 437 1.27 -1.93 1.38
CA GLY A 437 2.55 -2.63 1.53
C GLY A 437 3.68 -1.71 2.01
N ARG A 438 3.63 -0.42 1.64
CA ARG A 438 4.50 0.62 2.23
C ARG A 438 4.22 0.80 3.72
N GLN A 439 2.95 0.88 4.11
CA GLN A 439 2.52 0.98 5.51
C GLN A 439 2.92 -0.25 6.33
N ALA A 440 2.85 -1.44 5.71
CA ALA A 440 3.31 -2.71 6.29
C ALA A 440 4.82 -2.63 6.63
N LEU A 441 5.67 -2.35 5.65
CA LEU A 441 7.13 -2.22 5.86
C LEU A 441 7.50 -1.06 6.79
N MET A 442 6.81 0.08 6.70
CA MET A 442 6.99 1.22 7.61
C MET A 442 6.69 0.84 9.07
N SER A 443 5.69 -0.01 9.30
CA SER A 443 5.35 -0.50 10.63
C SER A 443 6.42 -1.44 11.17
N ALA A 444 6.93 -2.38 10.37
CA ALA A 444 8.05 -3.24 10.78
C ALA A 444 9.34 -2.43 11.09
N GLN A 445 9.65 -1.42 10.27
CA GLN A 445 10.87 -0.59 10.43
C GLN A 445 10.79 0.41 11.60
N ARG A 446 9.63 1.05 11.85
CA ARG A 446 9.49 2.13 12.87
C ARG A 446 8.76 1.74 14.13
N TYR A 447 7.84 0.78 14.04
CA TYR A 447 6.94 0.39 15.13
C TYR A 447 6.96 -1.13 15.34
N PRO A 448 8.14 -1.72 15.63
CA PRO A 448 8.33 -3.17 15.65
C PRO A 448 7.54 -3.93 16.73
N GLY A 449 6.80 -3.23 17.60
CA GLY A 449 5.86 -3.83 18.56
C GLY A 449 4.38 -3.75 18.18
N ASP A 450 4.04 -3.20 17.01
CA ASP A 450 2.65 -3.07 16.56
C ASP A 450 2.09 -4.40 16.03
N PHE A 451 2.92 -5.24 15.41
CA PHE A 451 2.48 -6.49 14.75
C PHE A 451 3.50 -7.62 14.89
N ASP A 452 2.99 -8.84 15.05
CA ASP A 452 3.76 -10.09 15.10
C ASP A 452 3.97 -10.68 13.69
N VAL A 453 3.02 -10.43 12.76
CA VAL A 453 3.14 -10.77 11.34
C VAL A 453 2.69 -9.62 10.45
N VAL A 454 3.47 -9.34 9.41
CA VAL A 454 3.26 -8.22 8.48
C VAL A 454 3.19 -8.76 7.05
N LEU A 455 2.06 -8.55 6.39
CA LEU A 455 1.79 -8.93 5.00
C LEU A 455 1.87 -7.70 4.09
N ALA A 456 2.89 -7.64 3.25
CA ALA A 456 3.28 -6.48 2.45
C ALA A 456 3.17 -6.77 0.93
N GLY A 457 1.98 -6.60 0.37
CA GLY A 457 1.76 -6.72 -1.07
C GLY A 457 2.28 -5.51 -1.85
N ALA A 458 2.92 -5.73 -2.99
CA ALA A 458 3.44 -4.72 -3.92
C ALA A 458 3.83 -3.40 -3.23
N PRO A 459 4.86 -3.39 -2.36
CA PRO A 459 5.05 -2.30 -1.42
C PRO A 459 5.64 -1.06 -2.10
N ALA A 460 4.92 0.08 -2.02
CA ALA A 460 5.35 1.39 -2.50
C ALA A 460 6.44 2.04 -1.60
N HIS A 461 7.47 1.26 -1.26
CA HIS A 461 8.39 1.49 -0.15
C HIS A 461 9.45 2.56 -0.45
N ASP A 462 10.10 2.51 -1.61
CA ASP A 462 10.89 3.62 -2.14
C ASP A 462 9.98 4.69 -2.75
N PHE A 463 9.26 5.41 -1.90
CA PHE A 463 8.29 6.42 -2.29
C PHE A 463 8.94 7.55 -3.13
N ALA A 464 10.23 7.83 -2.89
CA ALA A 464 11.00 8.79 -3.67
C ALA A 464 11.31 8.27 -5.09
N GLY A 465 11.82 7.04 -5.19
CA GLY A 465 12.14 6.41 -6.47
C GLY A 465 10.90 6.12 -7.33
N VAL A 466 9.80 5.67 -6.73
CA VAL A 466 8.50 5.49 -7.40
C VAL A 466 8.00 6.81 -7.99
N ALA A 467 8.07 7.92 -7.23
CA ALA A 467 7.71 9.23 -7.74
C ALA A 467 8.60 9.66 -8.92
N ALA A 468 9.92 9.42 -8.85
CA ALA A 468 10.83 9.68 -9.97
C ALA A 468 10.54 8.80 -11.19
N ALA A 469 10.18 7.53 -11.00
CA ALA A 469 9.93 6.59 -12.07
C ALA A 469 8.63 6.92 -12.81
N PHE A 470 7.55 7.17 -12.07
CA PHE A 470 6.30 7.69 -12.63
C PHE A 470 6.48 9.03 -13.35
N LEU A 471 7.28 9.95 -12.81
CA LEU A 471 7.60 11.21 -13.45
C LEU A 471 8.40 11.01 -14.76
N ASN A 472 9.33 10.05 -14.78
CA ASN A 472 10.10 9.67 -15.96
C ASN A 472 9.25 8.99 -17.03
N VAL A 473 8.23 8.21 -16.65
CA VAL A 473 7.25 7.67 -17.61
C VAL A 473 6.35 8.78 -18.14
N THR A 474 5.80 9.62 -17.26
CA THR A 474 4.88 10.70 -17.62
C THR A 474 5.46 11.67 -18.65
N ARG A 475 6.73 12.09 -18.48
CA ARG A 475 7.41 12.97 -19.44
C ARG A 475 7.64 12.38 -20.84
N HIS A 476 7.54 11.06 -21.00
CA HIS A 476 7.66 10.39 -22.31
C HIS A 476 6.29 9.99 -22.88
N MET A 477 5.33 9.59 -22.04
CA MET A 477 3.96 9.31 -22.47
C MET A 477 3.19 10.59 -22.82
N TYR A 478 3.47 11.70 -22.12
CA TYR A 478 2.85 13.01 -22.30
C TYR A 478 3.91 14.13 -22.32
N PRO A 479 4.60 14.36 -23.46
CA PRO A 479 5.71 15.31 -23.54
C PRO A 479 5.37 16.79 -23.30
N SER A 480 4.08 17.16 -23.23
CA SER A 480 3.60 18.52 -22.97
C SER A 480 2.32 18.50 -22.14
N MET A 481 2.21 19.31 -21.08
CA MET A 481 0.92 19.53 -20.40
C MET A 481 -0.08 20.38 -21.20
N GLU A 482 0.31 20.87 -22.37
CA GLU A 482 -0.60 21.50 -23.33
C GLU A 482 -1.27 20.46 -24.27
N ASP A 483 -0.81 19.20 -24.27
CA ASP A 483 -1.50 18.07 -24.91
C ASP A 483 -1.45 16.82 -24.01
N LEU A 484 -2.50 16.66 -23.21
CA LEU A 484 -2.74 15.48 -22.38
C LEU A 484 -3.84 14.58 -22.96
N ALA A 485 -4.29 14.80 -24.20
CA ALA A 485 -5.51 14.19 -24.73
C ALA A 485 -5.35 12.69 -25.05
N ALA A 486 -4.16 12.24 -25.39
CA ALA A 486 -3.83 10.83 -25.63
C ALA A 486 -2.35 10.54 -25.30
N PRO A 487 -2.00 9.32 -24.85
CA PRO A 487 -0.60 8.93 -24.64
C PRO A 487 0.14 8.71 -25.97
N LEU A 488 1.46 8.88 -25.94
CA LEU A 488 2.36 8.57 -27.07
C LEU A 488 2.34 7.08 -27.48
N LEU A 489 2.13 6.17 -26.51
CA LEU A 489 1.87 4.75 -26.77
C LEU A 489 0.35 4.47 -26.72
N SER A 490 -0.23 4.21 -27.88
CA SER A 490 -1.64 3.81 -27.99
C SER A 490 -1.86 2.37 -27.46
N ALA A 491 -3.13 1.94 -27.42
CA ALA A 491 -3.45 0.54 -27.12
C ALA A 491 -2.88 -0.43 -28.17
N GLU A 492 -2.82 -0.04 -29.45
CA GLU A 492 -2.27 -0.86 -30.54
C GLU A 492 -0.74 -0.96 -30.47
N ASP A 493 -0.05 0.11 -30.05
CA ASP A 493 1.39 0.08 -29.77
C ASP A 493 1.72 -0.87 -28.61
N ARG A 494 0.95 -0.79 -27.52
CA ARG A 494 1.12 -1.68 -26.36
C ARG A 494 0.80 -3.14 -26.68
N GLN A 495 -0.22 -3.41 -27.50
CA GLN A 495 -0.48 -4.76 -28.00
C GLN A 495 0.68 -5.28 -28.85
N SER A 496 1.22 -4.44 -29.73
CA SER A 496 2.37 -4.80 -30.58
C SER A 496 3.63 -5.08 -29.76
N LEU A 497 3.86 -4.31 -28.68
CA LEU A 497 4.92 -4.54 -27.72
C LEU A 497 4.74 -5.86 -26.95
N ALA A 498 3.57 -6.10 -26.34
CA ALA A 498 3.27 -7.34 -25.60
C ALA A 498 3.44 -8.58 -26.49
N ASN A 499 2.93 -8.53 -27.73
CA ASN A 499 3.09 -9.61 -28.70
C ASN A 499 4.57 -9.88 -29.03
N ALA A 500 5.40 -8.84 -29.15
CA ALA A 500 6.83 -8.97 -29.45
C ALA A 500 7.64 -9.50 -28.25
N VAL A 501 7.28 -9.08 -27.03
CA VAL A 501 7.84 -9.58 -25.76
C VAL A 501 7.53 -11.07 -25.58
N LEU A 502 6.26 -11.47 -25.69
CA LEU A 502 5.86 -12.88 -25.54
C LEU A 502 6.49 -13.76 -26.63
N ALA A 503 6.47 -13.32 -27.89
CA ALA A 503 7.10 -14.05 -29.00
C ALA A 503 8.64 -14.19 -28.86
N ARG A 504 9.28 -13.36 -28.02
CA ARG A 504 10.70 -13.52 -27.65
C ARG A 504 10.90 -14.41 -26.42
N CYS A 505 10.04 -14.27 -25.41
CA CYS A 505 10.36 -14.65 -24.02
C CYS A 505 9.46 -15.70 -23.37
N ASP A 506 8.24 -15.95 -23.86
CA ASP A 506 7.28 -16.86 -23.22
C ASP A 506 7.87 -18.28 -23.06
N ALA A 507 8.18 -18.93 -24.18
CA ALA A 507 8.77 -20.27 -24.22
C ALA A 507 10.20 -20.41 -23.62
N GLN A 508 10.79 -19.38 -23.00
CA GLN A 508 12.15 -19.45 -22.44
C GLN A 508 12.23 -20.20 -21.11
N ASP A 509 11.19 -20.16 -20.27
CA ASP A 509 11.14 -20.88 -19.00
C ASP A 509 10.68 -22.35 -19.13
N GLY A 510 10.25 -22.74 -20.34
CA GLY A 510 9.92 -24.11 -20.73
C GLY A 510 8.45 -24.34 -21.07
N ILE A 511 7.58 -23.34 -20.91
CA ILE A 511 6.17 -23.40 -21.32
C ILE A 511 5.79 -22.20 -22.20
N GLU A 512 4.84 -22.39 -23.11
CA GLU A 512 4.26 -21.33 -23.95
C GLU A 512 2.79 -21.17 -23.53
N ASP A 513 2.51 -20.22 -22.64
CA ASP A 513 1.18 -19.99 -22.06
C ASP A 513 0.80 -18.50 -21.84
N GLY A 514 1.64 -17.56 -22.29
CA GLY A 514 1.43 -16.12 -22.16
C GLY A 514 1.85 -15.53 -20.81
N ILE A 515 2.66 -16.24 -20.02
CA ILE A 515 3.07 -15.85 -18.67
C ILE A 515 4.57 -16.08 -18.48
N LEU A 516 5.34 -14.99 -18.48
CA LEU A 516 6.75 -15.02 -18.08
C LEU A 516 6.85 -15.41 -16.59
N ASN A 517 7.38 -16.60 -16.27
CA ASN A 517 7.50 -17.03 -14.87
C ASN A 517 8.65 -16.33 -14.13
N ASP A 518 9.69 -15.90 -14.84
CA ASP A 518 10.73 -14.98 -14.34
C ASP A 518 11.20 -14.05 -15.48
N PRO A 519 10.61 -12.84 -15.63
CA PRO A 519 10.93 -11.91 -16.72
C PRO A 519 12.35 -11.33 -16.66
N ARG A 520 13.18 -11.71 -15.67
CA ARG A 520 14.62 -11.40 -15.63
C ARG A 520 15.45 -12.26 -16.57
N ASP A 521 14.95 -13.42 -16.98
CA ASP A 521 15.61 -14.26 -17.99
C ASP A 521 15.37 -13.74 -19.43
N CYS A 522 14.35 -12.89 -19.61
CA CYS A 522 13.94 -12.33 -20.90
C CYS A 522 14.95 -11.29 -21.42
N ASP A 523 15.59 -11.61 -22.56
CA ASP A 523 16.59 -10.77 -23.24
C ASP A 523 15.99 -9.90 -24.37
N PHE A 524 14.72 -9.50 -24.25
CA PHE A 524 14.05 -8.68 -25.26
C PHE A 524 14.69 -7.29 -25.39
N ASP A 525 14.98 -6.88 -26.64
CA ASP A 525 15.53 -5.57 -26.97
C ASP A 525 14.42 -4.67 -27.58
N PRO A 526 14.00 -3.59 -26.90
CA PRO A 526 13.06 -2.61 -27.44
C PRO A 526 13.49 -2.00 -28.78
N ASP A 527 14.78 -2.02 -29.12
CA ASP A 527 15.30 -1.48 -30.39
C ASP A 527 15.04 -2.42 -31.59
N SER A 528 14.49 -3.62 -31.34
CA SER A 528 14.02 -4.54 -32.37
C SER A 528 12.63 -4.20 -32.93
N LEU A 529 11.92 -3.24 -32.33
CA LEU A 529 10.56 -2.85 -32.71
C LEU A 529 10.53 -1.95 -33.96
N ASP A 530 9.69 -2.28 -34.93
CA ASP A 530 9.37 -1.40 -36.08
C ASP A 530 8.38 -0.30 -35.64
N MET A 531 8.89 0.66 -34.84
CA MET A 531 8.14 1.75 -34.25
C MET A 531 8.89 3.08 -34.41
N ALA A 532 8.14 4.20 -34.28
CA ALA A 532 8.74 5.53 -34.31
C ALA A 532 9.73 5.71 -33.13
N PRO A 533 10.89 6.38 -33.31
CA PRO A 533 11.94 6.46 -32.29
C PRO A 533 11.48 7.02 -30.94
N GLU A 534 10.53 7.94 -30.94
CA GLU A 534 9.91 8.52 -29.74
C GLU A 534 9.06 7.51 -28.96
N LYS A 535 8.42 6.54 -29.64
CA LYS A 535 7.71 5.43 -28.99
C LYS A 535 8.70 4.46 -28.36
N VAL A 536 9.76 4.08 -29.08
CA VAL A 536 10.85 3.26 -28.53
C VAL A 536 11.50 3.94 -27.33
N ALA A 537 11.70 5.26 -27.37
CA ALA A 537 12.22 6.03 -26.23
C ALA A 537 11.28 5.98 -25.01
N ALA A 538 9.95 6.07 -25.20
CA ALA A 538 8.98 5.92 -24.11
C ALA A 538 8.96 4.50 -23.53
N ILE A 539 9.13 3.46 -24.36
CA ILE A 539 9.25 2.06 -23.94
C ILE A 539 10.53 1.87 -23.12
N ARG A 540 11.69 2.36 -23.60
CA ARG A 540 12.95 2.35 -22.84
C ARG A 540 12.84 3.12 -21.52
N ALA A 541 12.08 4.20 -21.45
CA ALA A 541 11.90 4.98 -20.22
C ALA A 541 11.11 4.24 -19.13
N VAL A 542 10.27 3.26 -19.50
CA VAL A 542 9.60 2.34 -18.58
C VAL A 542 10.58 1.26 -18.12
N TYR A 543 11.16 0.47 -19.02
CA TYR A 543 12.03 -0.66 -18.64
C TYR A 543 13.37 -0.25 -18.03
N GLY A 544 13.93 0.90 -18.43
CA GLY A 544 15.23 1.40 -17.94
C GLY A 544 15.16 2.24 -16.65
N GLY A 545 13.98 2.75 -16.28
CA GLY A 545 13.79 3.57 -15.08
C GLY A 545 14.46 4.96 -15.10
N PRO A 546 14.31 5.74 -14.01
CA PRO A 546 14.90 7.08 -13.87
C PRO A 546 16.39 7.04 -13.50
N THR A 547 17.19 7.87 -14.16
CA THR A 547 18.63 8.05 -13.89
C THR A 547 18.99 9.51 -13.64
N ALA A 548 20.05 9.72 -12.85
CA ALA A 548 20.67 11.00 -12.57
C ALA A 548 22.21 10.91 -12.71
N PRO A 549 22.95 12.03 -12.71
CA PRO A 549 24.42 12.02 -12.84
C PRO A 549 25.16 11.26 -11.73
N ASP A 550 24.52 11.00 -10.58
CA ASP A 550 25.02 10.19 -9.46
C ASP A 550 24.62 8.70 -9.52
N GLY A 551 23.79 8.29 -10.50
CA GLY A 551 23.45 6.89 -10.77
C GLY A 551 21.97 6.65 -11.07
N GLN A 552 21.54 5.39 -10.97
CA GLN A 552 20.13 5.02 -10.99
C GLN A 552 19.40 5.70 -9.81
N ILE A 553 18.21 6.26 -10.04
CA ILE A 553 17.34 6.71 -8.94
C ILE A 553 16.50 5.54 -8.44
N HIS A 554 15.84 4.83 -9.36
CA HIS A 554 14.96 3.70 -9.11
C HIS A 554 15.06 2.73 -10.30
N VAL A 555 14.76 1.45 -10.08
CA VAL A 555 14.61 0.47 -11.17
C VAL A 555 13.51 0.87 -12.16
N GLY A 556 13.62 0.37 -13.39
CA GLY A 556 12.49 0.32 -14.32
C GLY A 556 11.58 -0.88 -14.02
N TRP A 557 10.58 -1.08 -14.88
CA TRP A 557 9.69 -2.23 -14.80
C TRP A 557 10.28 -3.46 -15.53
N PRO A 558 9.94 -4.69 -15.09
CA PRO A 558 10.19 -5.91 -15.86
C PRO A 558 9.27 -6.00 -17.10
N PHE A 559 9.53 -7.00 -17.94
CA PHE A 559 8.70 -7.35 -19.10
C PHE A 559 7.41 -8.10 -18.71
N GLY A 560 6.36 -7.96 -19.54
CA GLY A 560 5.11 -8.70 -19.49
C GLY A 560 3.95 -7.91 -18.87
N GLY A 561 2.81 -7.86 -19.56
CA GLY A 561 1.56 -7.19 -19.10
C GLY A 561 1.37 -5.77 -19.67
N GLU A 562 2.02 -5.46 -20.78
CA GLU A 562 2.02 -4.15 -21.43
C GLU A 562 0.66 -3.81 -22.07
N ASP A 563 -0.02 -4.80 -22.63
CA ASP A 563 -1.37 -4.68 -23.21
C ASP A 563 -2.47 -4.83 -22.13
N ALA A 564 -2.22 -5.69 -21.15
CA ALA A 564 -3.16 -6.26 -20.18
C ALA A 564 -4.18 -5.26 -19.59
N PRO A 565 -5.48 -5.65 -19.49
CA PRO A 565 -6.50 -4.85 -18.81
C PRO A 565 -6.14 -4.58 -17.34
N GLY A 566 -5.98 -3.30 -16.98
CA GLY A 566 -5.53 -2.88 -15.66
C GLY A 566 -4.02 -2.72 -15.50
N GLY A 567 -3.22 -3.11 -16.52
CA GLY A 567 -1.77 -2.86 -16.59
C GLY A 567 -1.43 -1.44 -17.08
N TRP A 568 -0.48 -1.35 -18.01
CA TRP A 568 0.08 -0.06 -18.50
C TRP A 568 -0.99 0.90 -19.03
N GLY A 569 -2.09 0.37 -19.59
CA GLY A 569 -3.20 1.17 -20.15
C GLY A 569 -3.98 2.00 -19.13
N GLY A 570 -3.87 1.71 -17.84
CA GLY A 570 -4.37 2.58 -16.77
C GLY A 570 -3.24 3.29 -16.01
N TRP A 571 -2.17 2.55 -15.72
CA TRP A 571 -1.07 3.05 -14.88
C TRP A 571 -0.13 4.00 -15.61
N LEU A 572 0.58 3.51 -16.63
CA LEU A 572 1.73 4.18 -17.22
C LEU A 572 1.32 5.10 -18.38
N ALA A 573 0.67 4.53 -19.39
CA ALA A 573 0.14 5.26 -20.54
C ALA A 573 -1.18 5.97 -20.19
N GLY A 574 -2.14 5.27 -19.58
CA GLY A 574 -3.46 5.81 -19.26
C GLY A 574 -4.35 6.09 -20.50
N PRO A 575 -5.63 6.47 -20.31
CA PRO A 575 -6.57 6.73 -21.40
C PRO A 575 -6.54 8.17 -21.95
N GLY A 576 -5.62 9.02 -21.47
CA GLY A 576 -5.64 10.46 -21.74
C GLY A 576 -6.56 11.23 -20.78
N GLN A 577 -6.46 12.56 -20.78
CA GLN A 577 -7.19 13.43 -19.86
C GLN A 577 -8.68 13.52 -20.26
N GLN A 578 -9.50 12.69 -19.62
CA GLN A 578 -10.95 12.63 -19.88
C GLN A 578 -11.72 13.85 -19.34
N ALA A 579 -11.18 14.55 -18.33
CA ALA A 579 -11.75 15.77 -17.76
C ALA A 579 -10.66 16.61 -17.04
N PRO A 580 -10.84 17.94 -16.87
CA PRO A 580 -9.77 18.82 -16.37
C PRO A 580 -9.17 18.44 -15.00
N ASN A 581 -9.97 17.81 -14.12
CA ASN A 581 -9.56 17.45 -12.75
C ASN A 581 -9.14 15.97 -12.61
N PHE A 582 -9.01 15.24 -13.73
CA PHE A 582 -8.52 13.86 -13.74
C PHE A 582 -7.15 13.82 -14.44
N PRO A 583 -6.16 13.10 -13.89
CA PRO A 583 -4.88 12.93 -14.55
C PRO A 583 -5.04 12.01 -15.77
N PRO A 584 -4.20 12.16 -16.81
CA PRO A 584 -4.28 11.33 -18.02
C PRO A 584 -3.80 9.88 -17.81
N SER A 585 -3.01 9.62 -16.76
CA SER A 585 -2.62 8.28 -16.28
C SER A 585 -2.40 8.29 -14.76
N LEU A 586 -2.37 7.12 -14.11
CA LEU A 586 -2.07 7.07 -12.66
C LEU A 586 -0.60 7.42 -12.37
N ALA A 587 0.33 7.17 -13.29
CA ALA A 587 1.71 7.63 -13.19
C ALA A 587 1.79 9.16 -13.19
N PHE A 588 1.00 9.86 -14.02
CA PHE A 588 0.87 11.31 -13.91
C PHE A 588 0.31 11.68 -12.53
N GLY A 589 -0.79 11.04 -12.11
CA GLY A 589 -1.44 11.32 -10.82
C GLY A 589 -0.49 11.22 -9.64
N PHE A 590 0.17 10.08 -9.46
CA PHE A 590 1.07 9.88 -8.32
C PHE A 590 2.41 10.61 -8.46
N GLY A 591 2.98 10.70 -9.67
CA GLY A 591 4.29 11.35 -9.90
C GLY A 591 4.23 12.88 -9.82
N VAL A 592 3.24 13.51 -10.47
CA VAL A 592 3.16 14.98 -10.57
C VAL A 592 2.61 15.60 -9.29
N GLU A 593 1.62 14.98 -8.64
CA GLU A 593 1.01 15.53 -7.41
C GLU A 593 1.95 15.43 -6.20
N VAL A 594 2.79 14.40 -6.11
CA VAL A 594 3.89 14.33 -5.14
C VAL A 594 4.84 15.51 -5.32
N MET A 595 5.28 15.77 -6.56
CA MET A 595 6.20 16.88 -6.83
C MET A 595 5.56 18.22 -6.46
N ARG A 596 4.33 18.50 -6.93
CA ARG A 596 3.58 19.72 -6.60
C ARG A 596 3.44 19.94 -5.09
N HIS A 597 2.87 18.97 -4.38
CA HIS A 597 2.36 19.23 -3.04
C HIS A 597 3.29 18.78 -1.91
N MET A 598 4.13 17.77 -2.13
CA MET A 598 5.00 17.17 -1.11
C MET A 598 6.48 17.57 -1.22
N VAL A 599 6.95 18.02 -2.39
CA VAL A 599 8.37 18.30 -2.65
C VAL A 599 8.65 19.77 -2.97
N GLU A 600 7.93 20.34 -3.94
CA GLU A 600 8.15 21.71 -4.45
C GLU A 600 7.26 22.73 -3.72
N HIS A 601 6.13 22.26 -3.15
CA HIS A 601 5.06 23.04 -2.53
C HIS A 601 4.47 24.13 -3.45
N ASP A 602 4.43 23.83 -4.75
CA ASP A 602 3.93 24.67 -5.84
C ASP A 602 2.83 23.89 -6.61
N PRO A 603 1.55 24.31 -6.54
CA PRO A 603 0.46 23.62 -7.25
C PRO A 603 0.53 23.80 -8.78
N ASP A 604 1.15 24.87 -9.28
CA ASP A 604 1.23 25.19 -10.71
C ASP A 604 2.47 24.56 -11.39
N TRP A 605 3.23 23.75 -10.65
CA TRP A 605 4.47 23.14 -11.10
C TRP A 605 4.32 22.25 -12.35
N ARG A 606 5.36 22.27 -13.20
CA ARG A 606 5.41 21.69 -14.56
C ARG A 606 6.59 20.70 -14.70
N TYR A 607 6.32 19.49 -15.20
CA TYR A 607 7.30 18.39 -15.23
C TYR A 607 8.18 18.31 -16.49
N GLU A 608 7.79 18.95 -17.59
CA GLU A 608 8.32 18.68 -18.95
C GLU A 608 9.84 18.94 -19.07
N ARG A 609 10.38 19.76 -18.17
CA ARG A 609 11.81 20.12 -18.10
C ARG A 609 12.42 19.78 -16.75
N PHE A 610 11.87 18.81 -16.03
CA PHE A 610 12.46 18.37 -14.77
C PHE A 610 13.85 17.77 -15.00
N ASP A 611 14.80 18.26 -14.20
CA ASP A 611 16.16 17.73 -14.10
C ASP A 611 16.23 16.83 -12.86
N PHE A 612 16.66 15.58 -13.08
CA PHE A 612 16.86 14.59 -12.02
C PHE A 612 18.18 14.81 -11.24
N SER A 613 19.04 15.75 -11.64
CA SER A 613 20.25 16.09 -10.89
C SER A 613 19.92 16.54 -9.46
N GLY A 614 20.55 15.90 -8.47
CA GLY A 614 20.28 16.16 -7.06
C GLY A 614 18.91 15.70 -6.55
N PHE A 615 18.16 14.88 -7.29
CA PHE A 615 16.81 14.41 -6.90
C PHE A 615 16.76 13.86 -5.46
N ARG A 616 17.70 12.98 -5.10
CA ARG A 616 17.82 12.38 -3.75
C ARG A 616 17.98 13.42 -2.63
N HIS A 617 18.56 14.58 -2.91
CA HIS A 617 18.65 15.69 -1.97
C HIS A 617 17.34 16.48 -1.90
N ARG A 618 16.73 16.78 -3.05
CA ARG A 618 15.48 17.55 -3.18
C ARG A 618 14.32 16.87 -2.46
N PHE A 619 14.18 15.55 -2.64
CA PHE A 619 13.09 14.75 -2.06
C PHE A 619 13.27 14.46 -0.55
N ARG A 620 14.45 14.74 0.05
CA ARG A 620 14.88 14.13 1.32
C ARG A 620 13.91 14.31 2.50
N THR A 621 13.21 15.43 2.57
CA THR A 621 12.25 15.73 3.66
C THR A 621 10.99 14.87 3.54
N ALA A 622 10.46 14.72 2.32
CA ALA A 622 9.36 13.80 2.05
C ALA A 622 9.80 12.33 2.22
N ALA A 623 10.98 11.96 1.72
CA ALA A 623 11.53 10.61 1.91
C ALA A 623 11.60 10.22 3.40
N ALA A 624 12.04 11.14 4.28
CA ALA A 624 12.16 10.90 5.71
C ALA A 624 10.82 10.66 6.45
N ALA A 625 9.68 11.02 5.86
CA ALA A 625 8.34 10.69 6.38
C ALA A 625 7.70 9.50 5.64
N LEU A 626 7.94 9.35 4.35
CA LEU A 626 7.15 8.49 3.46
C LEU A 626 7.85 7.17 3.09
N SER A 627 9.18 7.17 2.93
CA SER A 627 9.91 6.02 2.39
C SER A 627 10.21 4.97 3.47
N ALA A 628 9.90 3.71 3.16
CA ALA A 628 10.09 2.54 4.02
C ALA A 628 11.24 1.68 3.47
N THR A 629 12.43 2.28 3.30
CA THR A 629 13.58 1.67 2.61
C THR A 629 14.71 1.27 3.56
N ASP A 630 14.48 1.16 4.87
CA ASP A 630 15.52 0.74 5.81
C ASP A 630 15.61 -0.80 5.85
N PRO A 631 16.73 -1.43 5.44
CA PRO A 631 16.92 -2.87 5.54
C PRO A 631 17.22 -3.34 6.99
N ASN A 632 17.35 -2.42 7.94
CA ASN A 632 17.49 -2.75 9.36
C ASN A 632 16.14 -3.15 9.97
N LEU A 633 15.92 -4.46 10.08
CA LEU A 633 14.74 -5.03 10.74
C LEU A 633 15.07 -5.65 12.12
N ASP A 634 16.29 -5.49 12.63
CA ASP A 634 16.80 -6.18 13.82
C ASP A 634 15.81 -6.13 15.00
N ALA A 635 15.28 -4.95 15.34
CA ALA A 635 14.35 -4.75 16.46
C ALA A 635 12.93 -5.35 16.26
N PHE A 636 12.53 -5.66 15.01
CA PHE A 636 11.31 -6.40 14.67
C PHE A 636 11.55 -7.91 14.81
N ARG A 637 12.70 -8.37 14.31
CA ARG A 637 13.13 -9.77 14.35
C ARG A 637 13.41 -10.24 15.78
N GLU A 638 14.05 -9.42 16.60
CA GLU A 638 14.28 -9.66 18.03
C GLU A 638 12.97 -9.81 18.85
N LYS A 639 11.83 -9.34 18.32
CA LYS A 639 10.50 -9.52 18.92
C LYS A 639 9.76 -10.76 18.41
N GLY A 640 10.35 -11.52 17.48
CA GLY A 640 9.71 -12.64 16.79
C GLY A 640 8.78 -12.21 15.65
N GLY A 641 8.92 -10.97 15.17
CA GLY A 641 8.15 -10.41 14.05
C GLY A 641 8.48 -11.08 12.71
N LYS A 642 7.46 -11.35 11.90
CA LYS A 642 7.55 -12.07 10.63
C LYS A 642 7.04 -11.21 9.47
N LEU A 643 7.73 -11.23 8.32
CA LEU A 643 7.44 -10.36 7.18
C LEU A 643 7.29 -11.17 5.89
N LEU A 644 6.06 -11.19 5.35
CA LEU A 644 5.74 -11.81 4.06
C LEU A 644 5.48 -10.70 3.02
N ILE A 645 6.40 -10.56 2.07
CA ILE A 645 6.27 -9.65 0.93
C ILE A 645 5.77 -10.47 -0.28
N TYR A 646 4.85 -9.91 -1.06
CA TYR A 646 4.46 -10.50 -2.34
C TYR A 646 4.35 -9.44 -3.44
N HIS A 647 4.69 -9.76 -4.68
CA HIS A 647 4.66 -8.80 -5.79
C HIS A 647 4.31 -9.48 -7.12
N GLY A 648 3.41 -8.87 -7.88
CA GLY A 648 3.09 -9.29 -9.25
C GLY A 648 4.24 -8.98 -10.21
N TRP A 649 4.65 -9.94 -11.04
CA TRP A 649 5.69 -9.70 -12.04
C TRP A 649 5.27 -8.69 -13.12
N SER A 650 3.97 -8.54 -13.37
CA SER A 650 3.40 -7.60 -14.35
C SER A 650 2.77 -6.36 -13.68
N ASP A 651 3.20 -6.03 -12.46
CA ASP A 651 2.71 -4.85 -11.73
C ASP A 651 3.11 -3.55 -12.44
N ALA A 652 2.15 -2.91 -13.10
CA ALA A 652 2.35 -1.66 -13.83
C ALA A 652 2.38 -0.40 -12.93
N ALA A 653 2.14 -0.54 -11.62
CA ALA A 653 2.22 0.55 -10.65
C ALA A 653 3.60 0.63 -10.00
N LEU A 654 4.18 -0.52 -9.69
CA LEU A 654 5.40 -0.64 -8.88
C LEU A 654 6.27 -1.75 -9.45
N SER A 655 7.59 -1.55 -9.50
CA SER A 655 8.46 -2.58 -10.03
C SER A 655 8.70 -3.68 -9.00
N ALA A 656 8.42 -4.94 -9.37
CA ALA A 656 8.80 -6.11 -8.59
C ALA A 656 10.32 -6.17 -8.31
N LEU A 657 11.13 -5.62 -9.21
CA LEU A 657 12.58 -5.48 -9.04
C LEU A 657 12.95 -4.63 -7.81
N ALA A 658 12.14 -3.63 -7.43
CA ALA A 658 12.40 -2.82 -6.25
C ALA A 658 12.17 -3.62 -4.95
N SER A 659 11.23 -4.57 -4.94
CA SER A 659 11.05 -5.48 -3.80
C SER A 659 12.17 -6.52 -3.70
N ILE A 660 12.76 -6.90 -4.83
CA ILE A 660 14.00 -7.69 -4.86
C ILE A 660 15.17 -6.87 -4.29
N GLU A 661 15.39 -5.63 -4.74
CA GLU A 661 16.44 -4.75 -4.20
C GLU A 661 16.33 -4.54 -2.68
N TYR A 662 15.11 -4.35 -2.15
CA TYR A 662 14.90 -4.22 -0.71
C TYR A 662 15.23 -5.52 0.05
N VAL A 663 14.79 -6.67 -0.46
CA VAL A 663 14.98 -7.97 0.21
C VAL A 663 16.42 -8.46 0.09
N ASP A 664 17.09 -8.22 -1.03
CA ASP A 664 18.54 -8.44 -1.16
C ASP A 664 19.32 -7.53 -0.19
N ALA A 665 18.89 -6.28 0.03
CA ALA A 665 19.52 -5.39 1.01
C ALA A 665 19.32 -5.85 2.47
N VAL A 666 18.16 -6.44 2.80
CA VAL A 666 17.91 -7.09 4.10
C VAL A 666 18.81 -8.33 4.25
N TYR A 667 18.81 -9.26 3.29
CA TYR A 667 19.63 -10.47 3.34
C TYR A 667 21.15 -10.17 3.33
N ALA A 668 21.57 -9.08 2.69
CA ALA A 668 22.98 -8.62 2.68
C ALA A 668 23.38 -7.90 3.98
N ARG A 669 22.41 -7.45 4.80
CA ARG A 669 22.64 -7.01 6.18
C ARG A 669 22.79 -8.21 7.10
N ASP A 670 21.84 -9.15 7.04
CA ASP A 670 21.83 -10.37 7.85
C ASP A 670 21.20 -11.52 7.05
N GLU A 671 21.99 -12.55 6.77
CA GLU A 671 21.55 -13.74 6.04
C GLU A 671 20.51 -14.56 6.83
N SER A 672 20.48 -14.46 8.16
CA SER A 672 19.47 -15.11 9.01
C SER A 672 18.09 -14.45 8.91
N ALA A 673 17.96 -13.27 8.28
CA ALA A 673 16.66 -12.68 7.98
C ALA A 673 15.84 -13.54 7.01
N ARG A 674 16.40 -14.63 6.47
CA ARG A 674 15.67 -15.69 5.79
C ARG A 674 14.76 -16.52 6.72
N ASP A 675 14.93 -16.47 8.04
CA ASP A 675 14.06 -17.26 8.93
C ASP A 675 12.75 -16.51 9.27
N ASP A 676 12.72 -15.20 9.02
CA ASP A 676 11.66 -14.26 9.43
C ASP A 676 11.20 -13.29 8.30
N VAL A 677 11.92 -13.18 7.19
CA VAL A 677 11.51 -12.47 5.96
C VAL A 677 11.38 -13.45 4.78
N ARG A 678 10.28 -13.31 4.04
CA ARG A 678 9.98 -14.06 2.81
C ARG A 678 9.47 -13.11 1.72
N LEU A 679 9.88 -13.36 0.48
CA LEU A 679 9.39 -12.67 -0.72
C LEU A 679 8.87 -13.70 -1.72
N PHE A 680 7.64 -13.50 -2.19
CA PHE A 680 6.98 -14.32 -3.21
C PHE A 680 6.68 -13.49 -4.46
N LEU A 681 7.28 -13.86 -5.58
CA LEU A 681 7.11 -13.20 -6.88
C LEU A 681 6.06 -13.97 -7.69
N MET A 682 5.10 -13.27 -8.30
CA MET A 682 3.89 -13.87 -8.85
C MET A 682 3.84 -13.74 -10.39
N PRO A 683 4.10 -14.82 -11.16
CA PRO A 683 4.08 -14.85 -12.62
C PRO A 683 2.82 -14.23 -13.24
N GLY A 684 2.97 -13.25 -14.13
CA GLY A 684 1.85 -12.64 -14.88
C GLY A 684 0.78 -11.93 -14.04
N VAL A 685 1.03 -11.68 -12.75
CA VAL A 685 0.09 -10.97 -11.87
C VAL A 685 0.32 -9.45 -11.98
N LEU A 686 -0.78 -8.70 -12.10
CA LEU A 686 -0.77 -7.23 -12.17
C LEU A 686 -0.66 -6.60 -10.76
N HIS A 687 -0.97 -5.30 -10.64
CA HIS A 687 -0.87 -4.59 -9.36
C HIS A 687 -1.81 -5.18 -8.31
N CYS A 688 -1.21 -5.73 -7.25
CA CYS A 688 -1.84 -6.47 -6.14
C CYS A 688 -2.60 -7.77 -6.50
N ALA A 689 -3.29 -7.82 -7.65
CA ALA A 689 -4.12 -8.94 -8.10
C ALA A 689 -4.44 -8.81 -9.61
N GLY A 690 -5.04 -9.84 -10.20
CA GLY A 690 -5.44 -9.86 -11.60
C GLY A 690 -4.28 -10.10 -12.57
N GLY A 691 -4.55 -9.97 -13.87
CA GLY A 691 -3.65 -10.43 -14.95
C GLY A 691 -3.92 -11.89 -15.35
N PRO A 692 -3.17 -12.41 -16.34
CA PRO A 692 -3.22 -13.83 -16.71
C PRO A 692 -2.69 -14.76 -15.61
N GLY A 693 -1.93 -14.22 -14.65
CA GLY A 693 -1.25 -14.97 -13.58
C GLY A 693 -2.15 -15.56 -12.48
N PRO A 694 -1.66 -16.58 -11.75
CA PRO A 694 -2.31 -17.07 -10.54
C PRO A 694 -2.00 -16.14 -9.36
N TRP A 695 -3.04 -15.47 -8.83
CA TRP A 695 -2.91 -14.50 -7.74
C TRP A 695 -3.70 -14.85 -6.48
N MET A 696 -4.60 -15.83 -6.52
CA MET A 696 -5.40 -16.21 -5.34
C MET A 696 -4.58 -17.05 -4.37
N VAL A 697 -4.16 -16.47 -3.25
CA VAL A 697 -3.39 -17.11 -2.18
C VAL A 697 -4.07 -16.84 -0.85
N ASP A 698 -4.16 -17.86 0.03
CA ASP A 698 -4.61 -17.64 1.40
C ASP A 698 -3.47 -17.08 2.27
N LEU A 699 -3.27 -15.77 2.14
CA LEU A 699 -2.23 -15.04 2.87
C LEU A 699 -2.47 -14.98 4.38
N ILE A 700 -3.70 -15.24 4.85
CA ILE A 700 -4.02 -15.27 6.28
C ILE A 700 -3.66 -16.64 6.85
N GLU A 701 -4.03 -17.74 6.17
CA GLU A 701 -3.59 -19.09 6.56
C GLU A 701 -2.06 -19.20 6.58
N ALA A 702 -1.37 -18.62 5.59
CA ALA A 702 0.09 -18.57 5.56
C ALA A 702 0.70 -17.77 6.72
N ALA A 703 0.01 -16.71 7.20
CA ALA A 703 0.43 -15.92 8.34
C ALA A 703 0.19 -16.66 9.67
N GLU A 704 -1.00 -17.26 9.83
CA GLU A 704 -1.39 -18.08 10.98
C GLU A 704 -0.42 -19.26 11.15
N GLN A 705 -0.15 -20.03 10.09
CA GLN A 705 0.78 -21.17 10.13
C GLN A 705 2.23 -20.77 10.47
N TRP A 706 2.75 -19.67 9.92
CA TRP A 706 4.11 -19.19 10.22
C TRP A 706 4.21 -18.69 11.68
N ASP A 707 3.17 -18.05 12.21
CA ASP A 707 3.15 -17.55 13.59
C ASP A 707 2.95 -18.65 14.65
N GLU A 708 2.17 -19.69 14.34
CA GLU A 708 1.98 -20.85 15.20
C GLU A 708 3.21 -21.77 15.23
N THR A 709 3.83 -22.04 14.08
CA THR A 709 4.94 -23.00 13.98
C THR A 709 6.31 -22.37 14.17
N GLY A 710 6.46 -21.07 13.88
CA GLY A 710 7.75 -20.40 13.76
C GLY A 710 8.54 -20.78 12.50
N ILE A 711 7.96 -21.57 11.58
CA ILE A 711 8.62 -22.05 10.36
C ILE A 711 8.18 -21.19 9.17
N ALA A 712 9.13 -20.57 8.46
CA ALA A 712 8.84 -19.77 7.29
C ALA A 712 8.32 -20.62 6.12
N PRO A 713 7.30 -20.16 5.37
CA PRO A 713 6.87 -20.86 4.17
C PRO A 713 7.95 -20.78 3.09
N ASP A 714 8.41 -21.91 2.55
CA ASP A 714 9.32 -21.95 1.40
C ASP A 714 8.57 -21.92 0.05
N MET A 715 7.27 -22.19 0.08
CA MET A 715 6.37 -22.21 -1.08
C MET A 715 4.95 -21.87 -0.65
N LEU A 716 4.23 -21.09 -1.46
CA LEU A 716 2.78 -20.85 -1.34
C LEU A 716 2.07 -21.32 -2.63
N VAL A 717 0.87 -21.88 -2.52
CA VAL A 717 0.09 -22.27 -3.70
C VAL A 717 -0.82 -21.11 -4.12
N ALA A 718 -0.72 -20.68 -5.38
CA ALA A 718 -1.55 -19.64 -5.96
C ALA A 718 -2.51 -20.18 -7.02
N GLY A 719 -3.77 -19.75 -6.99
CA GLY A 719 -4.81 -20.12 -7.95
C GLY A 719 -5.10 -19.04 -9.01
N PHE A 720 -5.47 -19.49 -10.20
CA PHE A 720 -6.00 -18.63 -11.27
C PHE A 720 -7.44 -18.24 -10.95
N ALA A 721 -7.80 -16.95 -11.05
CA ALA A 721 -9.12 -16.45 -10.66
C ALA A 721 -10.28 -16.93 -11.55
N GLU A 722 -9.99 -17.30 -12.80
CA GLU A 722 -10.95 -17.97 -13.70
C GLU A 722 -11.14 -19.46 -13.36
N GLY A 723 -10.41 -19.97 -12.36
CA GLY A 723 -10.29 -21.39 -12.06
C GLY A 723 -9.33 -22.11 -13.01
N GLY A 724 -9.44 -23.44 -13.05
CA GLY A 724 -8.66 -24.28 -13.96
C GLY A 724 -7.22 -24.58 -13.54
N GLY A 725 -6.83 -24.29 -12.28
CA GLY A 725 -5.62 -24.84 -11.66
C GLY A 725 -4.84 -23.87 -10.77
N THR A 726 -3.58 -24.20 -10.51
CA THR A 726 -2.67 -23.54 -9.55
C THR A 726 -1.20 -23.58 -10.01
N ARG A 727 -0.35 -22.70 -9.45
CA ARG A 727 1.12 -22.76 -9.49
C ARG A 727 1.72 -22.59 -8.09
N PRO A 728 2.95 -23.07 -7.82
CA PRO A 728 3.70 -22.66 -6.64
C PRO A 728 4.29 -21.27 -6.85
N LEU A 729 4.25 -20.46 -5.80
CA LEU A 729 5.09 -19.27 -5.62
C LEU A 729 6.23 -19.69 -4.70
N CYS A 730 7.48 -19.53 -5.15
CA CYS A 730 8.65 -19.95 -4.41
C CYS A 730 9.23 -18.81 -3.57
N ALA A 731 9.82 -19.14 -2.42
CA ALA A 731 10.54 -18.19 -1.59
C ALA A 731 11.82 -17.68 -2.28
N TYR A 732 11.84 -16.39 -2.62
CA TYR A 732 12.99 -15.74 -3.26
C TYR A 732 14.29 -15.92 -2.44
N PRO A 733 15.41 -16.38 -3.05
CA PRO A 733 15.72 -16.35 -4.47
C PRO A 733 15.29 -17.56 -5.32
N HIS A 734 14.71 -18.62 -4.72
CA HIS A 734 14.21 -19.75 -5.51
C HIS A 734 13.03 -19.32 -6.41
N ARG A 735 12.91 -19.96 -7.57
CA ARG A 735 11.85 -19.67 -8.54
C ARG A 735 11.14 -20.94 -9.00
N ALA A 736 9.90 -20.77 -9.47
CA ALA A 736 9.08 -21.87 -9.94
C ALA A 736 9.58 -22.33 -11.32
N ALA A 737 10.41 -23.36 -11.35
CA ALA A 737 10.94 -23.92 -12.58
C ALA A 737 10.01 -25.02 -13.11
N TYR A 738 9.47 -24.84 -14.31
CA TYR A 738 8.60 -25.82 -14.95
C TYR A 738 9.37 -27.13 -15.28
N ILE A 739 8.72 -28.27 -15.07
CA ILE A 739 9.26 -29.62 -15.31
C ILE A 739 8.43 -30.45 -16.31
N GLY A 740 7.44 -29.84 -16.97
CA GLY A 740 6.67 -30.45 -18.06
C GLY A 740 5.35 -31.10 -17.63
N GLY A 741 4.28 -30.81 -18.38
CA GLY A 741 2.95 -31.40 -18.25
C GLY A 741 1.85 -30.37 -18.53
N ASP A 742 1.03 -30.09 -17.52
CA ASP A 742 0.05 -29.00 -17.52
C ASP A 742 0.63 -27.78 -16.77
N GLY A 743 0.63 -26.61 -17.41
CA GLY A 743 1.07 -25.34 -16.83
C GLY A 743 0.18 -24.82 -15.68
N ARG A 744 -0.92 -25.49 -15.38
CA ARG A 744 -1.83 -25.16 -14.27
C ARG A 744 -1.92 -26.28 -13.21
N ASP A 745 -1.01 -27.26 -13.24
CA ASP A 745 -0.80 -28.23 -12.18
C ASP A 745 0.46 -27.86 -11.37
N THR A 746 0.30 -27.48 -10.10
CA THR A 746 1.42 -27.15 -9.19
C THR A 746 2.49 -28.25 -9.12
N SER A 747 2.15 -29.53 -9.34
CA SER A 747 3.12 -30.63 -9.36
C SER A 747 3.96 -30.72 -10.66
N ARG A 748 3.81 -29.75 -11.57
CA ARG A 748 4.64 -29.56 -12.78
C ARG A 748 5.67 -28.44 -12.63
N PHE A 749 5.89 -27.95 -11.42
CA PHE A 749 6.88 -26.94 -11.09
C PHE A 749 7.70 -27.37 -9.86
N GLU A 750 9.00 -27.09 -9.88
CA GLU A 750 9.91 -27.26 -8.74
C GLU A 750 10.42 -25.89 -8.29
N CYS A 751 10.42 -25.62 -6.98
CA CYS A 751 11.14 -24.47 -6.43
C CYS A 751 12.63 -24.78 -6.38
N ARG A 752 13.44 -24.00 -7.11
CA ARG A 752 14.91 -24.11 -7.14
C ARG A 752 15.57 -22.78 -7.48
#